data_AF-A0A369B4F8-F1
#
_entry.id   AF-A0A369B4F8-F1
#
_cell.length_a   1.000
_cell.length_b   1.000
_cell.length_c   1.000
_cell.angle_alpha   90.00
_cell.angle_beta   90.00
_cell.angle_gamma   90.00
#
_symmetry.space_group_name_H-M   'P 1'
#
loop_
_entity.id
_entity.type
_entity.pdbx_description
1 polymer ?
#
loop_
_entity_poly.entity_id
_entity_poly.type
_entity_poly.pdbx_seq_one_letter_code
_entity_poly.pdbx_strand_id
1 'polypeptide(L)'
;MKRKGRLSKLLLSLCSLLLIFGLAACNGTVQNKDTGNTAVSKEEQKLDEEVFPKDKVVDVKITIDEEDFQDMLDNASAEEYKTASVDYNGKHFDNIGIRTKGNLSLRSVVQMPDSDRYSFKLSFDEYLNQTLDGISKINLNNNYSDATSMREFLTYELAEEMGLPTPKYSFVNVYVNDELWGFYLAVEQIGDAYLNRHFGNAYGALYKGEMTGNGSDLAWLGDDPDLYTGLALKSDTTNDDVLIDMLDELNNGSDYEKVLDVEESLGYIALNVLTNNSDSYIGGNKQNYYLYEDNGVFSVLPWDYNMAFGGMGGGGGMGGGFGGAGRNKPDATGASNADEAGADTGVRKTEAVAAPGGRGGSSLLIDEPTQGAVAERPLVAKLLAVEDYKDLYHSILQKAVDGFLADDTFSARVNEVYEMISSYVESDPRPFYTYEEFEQAVPKLISTNASQVKNISQQLDATLPSSGDGSGSGGGFGGGMGGGRGGDDRGAFGAGGAQAGQAQGAATAGQDNATGGGNEAADAAGGGQAPQVAAGGDASTQAPQDGEGGQIPGGQPPGGADGQVPPAPPDAAANAKGNADSQAQQGADGDQWGRGGEFGGGGPTGLNVGPGGFGQGNERQVQTNPHEAVTAGISLLILLLACVFIIFFKRRRL
;
A
#
# COMPACT_ATOMS: atom_id res chain seq x y z
N MET A 1 72.67 26.64 26.41
CA MET A 1 71.32 26.93 25.85
C MET A 1 71.08 26.54 24.38
N LYS A 2 72.06 26.17 23.53
CA LYS A 2 71.81 25.93 22.08
C LYS A 2 71.11 24.62 21.67
N ARG A 3 70.87 23.64 22.57
CA ARG A 3 70.15 22.38 22.23
C ARG A 3 68.61 22.48 22.26
N LYS A 4 68.01 23.31 23.12
CA LYS A 4 66.54 23.43 23.23
C LYS A 4 65.89 24.00 21.94
N GLY A 5 66.56 24.94 21.26
CA GLY A 5 66.04 25.56 20.04
C GLY A 5 65.99 24.64 18.80
N ARG A 6 66.84 23.61 18.72
CA ARG A 6 66.75 22.61 17.63
C ARG A 6 65.60 21.63 17.86
N LEU A 7 65.38 21.21 19.12
CA LEU A 7 64.29 20.30 19.46
C LEU A 7 62.91 20.93 19.21
N SER A 8 62.73 22.21 19.60
CA SER A 8 61.48 22.95 19.36
C SER A 8 61.19 23.16 17.86
N LYS A 9 62.21 23.39 17.01
CA LYS A 9 62.03 23.49 15.56
C LYS A 9 61.71 22.14 14.90
N LEU A 10 62.30 21.05 15.38
CA LEU A 10 61.91 19.69 14.96
C LEU A 10 60.49 19.35 15.39
N LEU A 11 60.07 19.73 16.61
CA LEU A 11 58.70 19.53 17.07
C LEU A 11 57.69 20.32 16.24
N LEU A 12 57.95 21.60 15.94
CA LEU A 12 57.08 22.39 15.07
C LEU A 12 56.99 21.79 13.66
N SER A 13 58.12 21.39 13.07
CA SER A 13 58.15 20.75 11.75
C SER A 13 57.38 19.43 11.73
N LEU A 14 57.42 18.65 12.81
CA LEU A 14 56.67 17.40 12.96
C LEU A 14 55.17 17.66 13.18
N CYS A 15 54.81 18.67 13.97
CA CYS A 15 53.41 19.10 14.14
C CYS A 15 52.82 19.67 12.84
N SER A 16 53.60 20.41 12.03
CA SER A 16 53.16 20.86 10.71
C SER A 16 52.99 19.69 9.73
N LEU A 17 53.88 18.70 9.73
CA LEU A 17 53.67 17.49 8.93
C LEU A 17 52.44 16.69 9.42
N LEU A 18 52.21 16.58 10.72
CA LEU A 18 51.03 15.91 11.28
C LEU A 18 49.72 16.69 11.03
N LEU A 19 49.77 18.03 10.90
CA LEU A 19 48.63 18.83 10.44
C LEU A 19 48.37 18.66 8.95
N ILE A 20 49.41 18.51 8.11
CA ILE A 20 49.27 18.25 6.67
C ILE A 20 48.75 16.82 6.42
N PHE A 21 49.26 15.82 7.16
CA PHE A 21 48.69 14.46 7.14
C PHE A 21 47.30 14.40 7.79
N GLY A 22 47.03 15.24 8.79
CA GLY A 22 45.69 15.40 9.38
C GLY A 22 44.69 15.99 8.38
N LEU A 23 45.07 17.02 7.63
CA LEU A 23 44.23 17.59 6.57
C LEU A 23 44.08 16.63 5.37
N ALA A 24 45.09 15.80 5.06
CA ALA A 24 44.95 14.74 4.06
C ALA A 24 44.10 13.54 4.54
N ALA A 25 44.05 13.28 5.86
CA ALA A 25 43.20 12.27 6.48
C ALA A 25 41.80 12.79 6.89
N CYS A 26 41.60 14.12 6.87
CA CYS A 26 40.30 14.78 6.98
C CYS A 26 39.67 15.08 5.61
N ASN A 27 40.27 14.60 4.51
CA ASN A 27 39.52 14.04 3.38
C ASN A 27 39.00 12.62 3.74
N GLY A 28 38.54 12.45 4.99
CA GLY A 28 37.57 11.42 5.28
C GLY A 28 36.37 11.71 4.38
N THR A 29 35.83 10.65 3.78
CA THR A 29 34.68 10.74 2.90
C THR A 29 33.57 11.50 3.62
N VAL A 30 33.33 12.74 3.20
CA VAL A 30 31.96 13.15 2.91
C VAL A 30 31.49 12.06 1.95
N GLN A 31 30.67 11.15 2.47
CA GLN A 31 29.80 10.38 1.61
C GLN A 31 28.89 11.44 1.01
N ASN A 32 29.23 11.90 -0.20
CA ASN A 32 28.16 12.11 -1.15
C ASN A 32 27.33 10.82 -1.09
N LYS A 33 26.01 10.91 -0.86
CA LYS A 33 25.10 9.99 -1.54
C LYS A 33 25.42 10.21 -3.03
N ASP A 34 26.38 9.46 -3.56
CA ASP A 34 26.59 9.39 -5.01
C ASP A 34 25.29 8.76 -5.52
N THR A 35 24.42 9.59 -6.10
CA THR A 35 23.24 9.19 -6.88
C THR A 35 23.68 8.55 -8.20
N GLY A 36 24.59 7.58 -8.07
CA GLY A 36 25.48 7.08 -9.08
C GLY A 36 25.43 5.56 -9.10
N ASN A 37 24.35 5.03 -9.65
CA ASN A 37 24.28 3.70 -10.24
C ASN A 37 24.89 2.60 -9.34
N THR A 38 24.28 2.36 -8.18
CA THR A 38 24.52 1.14 -7.39
C THR A 38 24.42 -0.03 -8.35
N ALA A 39 25.54 -0.74 -8.59
CA ALA A 39 25.55 -1.83 -9.54
C ALA A 39 24.53 -2.89 -9.09
N VAL A 40 23.43 -2.99 -9.86
CA VAL A 40 22.31 -3.90 -9.57
C VAL A 40 22.89 -5.27 -9.24
N SER A 41 22.53 -5.81 -8.08
CA SER A 41 23.09 -7.08 -7.61
C SER A 41 22.73 -8.19 -8.62
N LYS A 42 23.49 -9.29 -8.63
CA LYS A 42 23.18 -10.38 -9.57
C LYS A 42 21.84 -11.02 -9.25
N GLU A 43 21.48 -10.97 -7.97
CA GLU A 43 20.23 -11.41 -7.39
C GLU A 43 19.07 -10.52 -7.89
N GLU A 44 19.22 -9.20 -7.84
CA GLU A 44 18.26 -8.23 -8.41
C GLU A 44 18.12 -8.39 -9.94
N GLN A 45 19.23 -8.47 -10.69
CA GLN A 45 19.21 -8.70 -12.14
C GLN A 45 18.49 -10.00 -12.50
N LYS A 46 18.70 -11.07 -11.72
CA LYS A 46 18.02 -12.35 -11.94
C LYS A 46 16.52 -12.23 -11.71
N LEU A 47 16.09 -11.49 -10.69
CA LEU A 47 14.66 -11.23 -10.46
C LEU A 47 14.06 -10.48 -11.65
N ASP A 48 14.72 -9.44 -12.16
CA ASP A 48 14.24 -8.67 -13.31
C ASP A 48 14.23 -9.49 -14.62
N GLU A 49 15.17 -10.42 -14.83
CA GLU A 49 15.22 -11.23 -16.07
C GLU A 49 14.28 -12.46 -16.04
N GLU A 50 14.15 -13.11 -14.88
CA GLU A 50 13.52 -14.43 -14.73
C GLU A 50 12.20 -14.45 -13.95
N VAL A 51 11.90 -13.44 -13.12
CA VAL A 51 10.67 -13.41 -12.28
C VAL A 51 9.77 -12.22 -12.63
N PHE A 52 10.35 -11.04 -12.83
CA PHE A 52 9.65 -9.77 -13.06
C PHE A 52 10.14 -9.02 -14.32
N PRO A 53 10.13 -9.65 -15.50
CA PRO A 53 10.55 -9.01 -16.75
C PRO A 53 9.61 -7.89 -17.19
N LYS A 54 10.20 -6.80 -17.69
CA LYS A 54 9.50 -5.59 -18.17
C LYS A 54 9.25 -5.60 -19.70
N ASP A 55 9.75 -6.62 -20.39
CA ASP A 55 9.83 -6.75 -21.86
C ASP A 55 9.02 -7.92 -22.43
N LYS A 56 8.38 -8.74 -21.57
CA LYS A 56 7.55 -9.88 -21.94
C LYS A 56 6.53 -10.21 -20.85
N VAL A 57 5.44 -10.87 -21.24
CA VAL A 57 4.47 -11.46 -20.32
C VAL A 57 4.94 -12.86 -19.88
N VAL A 58 4.81 -13.19 -18.59
CA VAL A 58 5.20 -14.49 -18.02
C VAL A 58 3.99 -15.38 -17.77
N ASP A 59 4.08 -16.67 -18.12
CA ASP A 59 3.09 -17.67 -17.71
C ASP A 59 3.25 -18.02 -16.21
N VAL A 60 2.15 -17.97 -15.47
CA VAL A 60 2.03 -18.43 -14.08
C VAL A 60 0.95 -19.49 -14.03
N LYS A 61 1.33 -20.76 -13.88
CA LYS A 61 0.39 -21.91 -13.96
C LYS A 61 0.19 -22.51 -12.59
N ILE A 62 -1.01 -22.36 -12.05
CA ILE A 62 -1.40 -22.81 -10.71
C ILE A 62 -2.12 -24.15 -10.86
N THR A 63 -1.72 -25.15 -10.09
CA THR A 63 -2.45 -26.41 -9.93
C THR A 63 -2.99 -26.49 -8.52
N ILE A 64 -4.30 -26.68 -8.39
CA ILE A 64 -5.03 -26.68 -7.11
C ILE A 64 -6.19 -27.67 -7.19
N ASP A 65 -6.56 -28.26 -6.06
CA ASP A 65 -7.75 -29.12 -6.00
C ASP A 65 -9.02 -28.32 -6.36
N GLU A 66 -9.91 -28.91 -7.16
CA GLU A 66 -11.11 -28.23 -7.67
C GLU A 66 -12.10 -27.85 -6.56
N GLU A 67 -12.21 -28.66 -5.49
CA GLU A 67 -13.07 -28.37 -4.34
C GLU A 67 -12.49 -27.22 -3.50
N ASP A 68 -11.18 -27.22 -3.24
CA ASP A 68 -10.49 -26.12 -2.54
C ASP A 68 -10.53 -24.80 -3.33
N PHE A 69 -10.35 -24.85 -4.65
CA PHE A 69 -10.43 -23.66 -5.50
C PHE A 69 -11.85 -23.09 -5.52
N GLN A 70 -12.89 -23.94 -5.68
CA GLN A 70 -14.27 -23.47 -5.63
C GLN A 70 -14.63 -22.91 -4.25
N ASP A 71 -14.21 -23.55 -3.15
CA ASP A 71 -14.42 -23.04 -1.79
C ASP A 71 -13.74 -21.68 -1.58
N MET A 72 -12.52 -21.48 -2.10
CA MET A 72 -11.85 -20.19 -2.08
C MET A 72 -12.61 -19.11 -2.86
N LEU A 73 -13.26 -19.43 -3.97
CA LEU A 73 -14.07 -18.48 -4.74
C LEU A 73 -15.40 -18.17 -4.04
N ASP A 74 -16.09 -19.19 -3.52
CA ASP A 74 -17.37 -19.06 -2.81
C ASP A 74 -17.20 -18.29 -1.48
N ASN A 75 -16.09 -18.52 -0.79
CA ASN A 75 -15.73 -17.86 0.48
C ASN A 75 -14.65 -16.77 0.30
N ALA A 76 -14.55 -16.15 -0.87
CA ALA A 76 -13.48 -15.21 -1.24
C ALA A 76 -13.19 -14.07 -0.24
N SER A 77 -14.18 -13.63 0.55
CA SER A 77 -13.99 -12.60 1.60
C SER A 77 -13.29 -13.10 2.86
N ALA A 78 -13.11 -14.42 3.03
CA ALA A 78 -12.40 -14.99 4.17
C ALA A 78 -10.87 -14.88 4.02
N GLU A 79 -10.37 -14.68 2.79
CA GLU A 79 -8.93 -14.66 2.48
C GLU A 79 -8.18 -15.89 3.04
N GLU A 80 -8.81 -17.07 3.01
CA GLU A 80 -8.23 -18.33 3.48
C GLU A 80 -7.20 -18.87 2.47
N TYR A 81 -6.04 -19.30 2.95
CA TYR A 81 -5.06 -19.98 2.10
C TYR A 81 -5.44 -21.44 1.84
N LYS A 82 -5.45 -21.80 0.55
CA LYS A 82 -5.49 -23.16 0.05
C LYS A 82 -4.10 -23.61 -0.39
N THR A 83 -3.86 -24.91 -0.36
CA THR A 83 -2.60 -25.50 -0.85
C THR A 83 -2.65 -25.68 -2.36
N ALA A 84 -1.60 -25.23 -3.06
CA ALA A 84 -1.44 -25.39 -4.50
C ALA A 84 0.01 -25.73 -4.86
N SER A 85 0.25 -26.08 -6.13
CA SER A 85 1.57 -25.93 -6.75
C SER A 85 1.53 -24.86 -7.83
N VAL A 86 2.69 -24.29 -8.17
CA VAL A 86 2.82 -23.28 -9.22
C VAL A 86 4.06 -23.50 -10.08
N ASP A 87 3.87 -23.46 -11.40
CA ASP A 87 4.93 -23.26 -12.38
C ASP A 87 5.00 -21.77 -12.73
N TYR A 88 5.95 -21.06 -12.13
CA TYR A 88 6.19 -19.64 -12.37
C TYR A 88 7.34 -19.50 -13.38
N ASN A 89 7.06 -19.07 -14.60
CA ASN A 89 8.05 -18.96 -15.69
C ASN A 89 8.88 -20.25 -15.92
N GLY A 90 8.25 -21.42 -15.74
CA GLY A 90 8.89 -22.74 -15.85
C GLY A 90 9.71 -23.20 -14.63
N LYS A 91 9.59 -22.49 -13.49
CA LYS A 91 10.10 -22.94 -12.19
C LYS A 91 8.94 -23.50 -11.37
N HIS A 92 8.99 -24.80 -11.07
CA HIS A 92 7.95 -25.52 -10.32
C HIS A 92 8.15 -25.42 -8.81
N PHE A 93 7.08 -25.15 -8.07
CA PHE A 93 7.03 -25.14 -6.60
C PHE A 93 5.78 -25.87 -6.10
N ASP A 94 5.98 -26.92 -5.30
CA ASP A 94 4.90 -27.63 -4.61
C ASP A 94 4.56 -26.97 -3.26
N ASN A 95 3.33 -27.15 -2.79
CA ASN A 95 2.83 -26.73 -1.46
C ASN A 95 3.02 -25.22 -1.19
N ILE A 96 2.69 -24.39 -2.17
CA ILE A 96 2.51 -22.95 -1.96
C ILE A 96 1.12 -22.67 -1.37
N GLY A 97 0.98 -21.56 -0.65
CA GLY A 97 -0.31 -20.98 -0.32
C GLY A 97 -0.86 -20.13 -1.46
N ILE A 98 -2.13 -20.33 -1.83
CA ILE A 98 -2.89 -19.39 -2.67
C ILE A 98 -4.14 -18.93 -1.93
N ARG A 99 -4.45 -17.65 -2.05
CA ARG A 99 -5.72 -17.06 -1.58
C ARG A 99 -6.18 -15.90 -2.45
N THR A 100 -7.47 -15.57 -2.37
CA THR A 100 -7.97 -14.24 -2.79
C THR A 100 -7.36 -13.12 -1.95
N LYS A 101 -7.25 -11.91 -2.51
CA LYS A 101 -6.80 -10.69 -1.81
C LYS A 101 -7.49 -9.43 -2.32
N GLY A 102 -7.44 -8.38 -1.49
CA GLY A 102 -7.74 -7.00 -1.88
C GLY A 102 -8.73 -6.36 -0.92
N ASN A 103 -8.95 -5.05 -1.09
CA ASN A 103 -9.91 -4.31 -0.27
C ASN A 103 -11.12 -3.87 -1.11
N LEU A 104 -10.96 -2.86 -1.97
CA LEU A 104 -12.02 -2.44 -2.88
C LEU A 104 -12.28 -3.50 -3.95
N SER A 105 -11.23 -3.96 -4.65
CA SER A 105 -11.34 -4.96 -5.72
C SER A 105 -12.02 -6.25 -5.27
N LEU A 106 -11.60 -6.81 -4.12
CA LEU A 106 -12.21 -8.02 -3.54
C LEU A 106 -13.70 -7.82 -3.23
N ARG A 107 -14.04 -6.80 -2.45
CA ARG A 107 -15.44 -6.51 -2.07
C ARG A 107 -16.33 -6.20 -3.28
N SER A 108 -15.77 -5.61 -4.34
CA SER A 108 -16.47 -5.35 -5.60
C SER A 108 -16.75 -6.63 -6.36
N VAL A 109 -15.77 -7.54 -6.54
CA VAL A 109 -15.99 -8.82 -7.25
C VAL A 109 -16.97 -9.71 -6.49
N VAL A 110 -16.89 -9.79 -5.15
CA VAL A 110 -17.87 -10.53 -4.31
C VAL A 110 -19.31 -10.04 -4.50
N GLN A 111 -19.50 -8.78 -4.91
CA GLN A 111 -20.82 -8.19 -5.18
C GLN A 111 -21.24 -8.25 -6.66
N MET A 112 -20.36 -8.70 -7.56
CA MET A 112 -20.66 -8.90 -8.98
C MET A 112 -21.24 -10.31 -9.18
N PRO A 113 -22.50 -10.45 -9.63
CA PRO A 113 -23.11 -11.76 -9.83
C PRO A 113 -22.55 -12.51 -11.05
N ASP A 114 -21.65 -11.88 -11.80
CA ASP A 114 -21.20 -12.30 -13.12
C ASP A 114 -19.68 -12.17 -13.33
N SER A 115 -18.91 -12.00 -12.24
CA SER A 115 -17.44 -11.95 -12.24
C SER A 115 -16.85 -12.76 -11.08
N ASP A 116 -15.87 -13.60 -11.41
CA ASP A 116 -15.01 -14.40 -10.53
C ASP A 116 -13.55 -13.89 -10.55
N ARG A 117 -13.29 -12.74 -11.18
CA ARG A 117 -11.95 -12.19 -11.45
C ARG A 117 -11.30 -11.56 -10.20
N TYR A 118 -11.06 -12.36 -9.17
CA TYR A 118 -10.34 -11.93 -7.97
C TYR A 118 -8.87 -11.64 -8.25
N SER A 119 -8.26 -10.78 -7.41
CA SER A 119 -6.80 -10.76 -7.25
C SER A 119 -6.38 -11.91 -6.36
N PHE A 120 -5.23 -12.54 -6.64
CA PHE A 120 -4.69 -13.62 -5.82
C PHE A 120 -3.40 -13.23 -5.12
N LYS A 121 -3.07 -13.91 -4.02
CA LYS A 121 -1.76 -13.87 -3.38
C LYS A 121 -1.18 -15.28 -3.43
N LEU A 122 0.00 -15.40 -4.01
CA LEU A 122 0.86 -16.59 -3.91
C LEU A 122 1.82 -16.38 -2.73
N SER A 123 1.92 -17.40 -1.89
CA SER A 123 2.73 -17.44 -0.68
C SER A 123 3.63 -18.68 -0.76
N PHE A 124 4.88 -18.50 -1.19
CA PHE A 124 5.82 -19.61 -1.35
C PHE A 124 6.21 -20.21 0.00
N ASP A 125 6.23 -19.38 1.04
CA ASP A 125 6.66 -19.71 2.41
C ASP A 125 5.53 -20.17 3.35
N GLU A 126 4.28 -20.31 2.87
CA GLU A 126 3.09 -20.59 3.71
C GLU A 126 3.16 -21.93 4.46
N TYR A 127 3.50 -23.01 3.74
CA TYR A 127 3.50 -24.37 4.28
C TYR A 127 4.90 -25.02 4.31
N LEU A 128 5.83 -24.50 3.51
CA LEU A 128 7.23 -24.93 3.42
C LEU A 128 8.12 -23.69 3.39
N ASN A 129 9.26 -23.71 4.08
CA ASN A 129 10.23 -22.61 4.01
C ASN A 129 11.00 -22.63 2.68
N GLN A 130 10.43 -22.04 1.64
CA GLN A 130 10.96 -21.91 0.28
C GLN A 130 10.69 -20.51 -0.29
N THR A 131 11.44 -20.11 -1.31
CA THR A 131 11.26 -18.82 -2.01
C THR A 131 11.49 -18.96 -3.51
N LEU A 132 10.85 -18.09 -4.29
CA LEU A 132 11.16 -17.90 -5.70
C LEU A 132 12.31 -16.91 -5.83
N ASP A 133 13.55 -17.42 -5.84
CA ASP A 133 14.78 -16.61 -5.93
C ASP A 133 14.89 -15.49 -4.88
N GLY A 134 14.43 -15.77 -3.66
CA GLY A 134 14.38 -14.81 -2.55
C GLY A 134 13.04 -14.10 -2.40
N ILE A 135 12.09 -14.24 -3.33
CA ILE A 135 10.72 -13.76 -3.18
C ILE A 135 9.90 -14.75 -2.34
N SER A 136 9.33 -14.30 -1.23
CA SER A 136 8.40 -15.11 -0.42
C SER A 136 6.96 -15.05 -0.91
N LYS A 137 6.48 -13.88 -1.32
CA LYS A 137 5.06 -13.63 -1.65
C LYS A 137 4.89 -12.75 -2.89
N ILE A 138 3.98 -13.12 -3.78
CA ILE A 138 3.60 -12.37 -4.99
C ILE A 138 2.11 -12.09 -4.98
N ASN A 139 1.72 -10.86 -5.29
CA ASN A 139 0.35 -10.44 -5.50
C ASN A 139 0.06 -10.47 -7.01
N LEU A 140 -0.95 -11.23 -7.42
CA LEU A 140 -1.49 -11.21 -8.77
C LEU A 140 -2.66 -10.23 -8.77
N ASN A 141 -2.40 -8.98 -9.14
CA ASN A 141 -3.39 -7.90 -9.22
C ASN A 141 -4.25 -8.05 -10.48
N ASN A 142 -5.57 -8.01 -10.30
CA ASN A 142 -6.57 -8.26 -11.34
C ASN A 142 -6.88 -7.06 -12.25
N ASN A 143 -6.10 -5.98 -12.16
CA ASN A 143 -6.27 -4.71 -12.88
C ASN A 143 -7.66 -4.05 -12.66
N TYR A 144 -8.27 -4.24 -11.49
CA TYR A 144 -9.52 -3.57 -11.12
C TYR A 144 -9.39 -2.03 -11.24
N SER A 145 -10.44 -1.37 -11.71
CA SER A 145 -10.47 0.08 -12.04
C SER A 145 -9.51 0.54 -13.16
N ASP A 146 -8.68 -0.33 -13.74
CA ASP A 146 -7.72 0.06 -14.78
C ASP A 146 -8.08 -0.49 -16.17
N ALA A 147 -8.84 0.32 -16.93
CA ALA A 147 -9.17 0.01 -18.32
C ALA A 147 -7.97 -0.06 -19.27
N THR A 148 -6.78 0.42 -18.90
CA THR A 148 -5.57 0.24 -19.73
C THR A 148 -4.74 -0.96 -19.29
N SER A 149 -4.95 -1.51 -18.08
CA SER A 149 -4.01 -2.45 -17.43
C SER A 149 -2.55 -1.95 -17.30
N MET A 150 -2.27 -0.66 -17.56
CA MET A 150 -0.90 -0.12 -17.61
C MET A 150 -0.57 0.84 -16.47
N ARG A 151 -1.56 1.33 -15.71
CA ARG A 151 -1.36 2.43 -14.74
C ARG A 151 -0.37 2.08 -13.65
N GLU A 152 -0.57 0.94 -13.01
CA GLU A 152 0.30 0.49 -11.92
C GLU A 152 1.72 0.18 -12.44
N PHE A 153 1.83 -0.50 -13.58
CA PHE A 153 3.11 -0.79 -14.25
C PHE A 153 3.91 0.48 -14.57
N LEU A 154 3.32 1.44 -15.28
CA LEU A 154 3.99 2.69 -15.68
C LEU A 154 4.28 3.60 -14.49
N THR A 155 3.49 3.52 -13.42
CA THR A 155 3.75 4.30 -12.19
C THR A 155 4.91 3.72 -11.40
N TYR A 156 5.07 2.40 -11.36
CA TYR A 156 6.27 1.79 -10.78
C TYR A 156 7.52 2.01 -11.66
N GLU A 157 7.41 2.04 -13.00
CA GLU A 157 8.55 2.45 -13.87
C GLU A 157 9.01 3.88 -13.55
N LEU A 158 8.07 4.82 -13.38
CA LEU A 158 8.37 6.18 -12.94
C LEU A 158 9.01 6.20 -11.54
N ALA A 159 8.50 5.40 -10.60
CA ALA A 159 9.05 5.31 -9.24
C ALA A 159 10.50 4.80 -9.24
N GLU A 160 10.82 3.80 -10.07
CA GLU A 160 12.18 3.30 -10.28
C GLU A 160 13.10 4.38 -10.90
N GLU A 161 12.65 5.16 -11.89
CA GLU A 161 13.43 6.28 -12.47
C GLU A 161 13.64 7.46 -11.47
N MET A 162 12.70 7.64 -10.55
CA MET A 162 12.81 8.57 -9.43
C MET A 162 13.75 8.05 -8.32
N GLY A 163 14.12 6.77 -8.33
CA GLY A 163 14.97 6.14 -7.32
C GLY A 163 14.23 5.76 -6.03
N LEU A 164 12.91 5.62 -6.09
CA LEU A 164 12.07 5.24 -4.95
C LEU A 164 12.12 3.72 -4.67
N PRO A 165 11.96 3.30 -3.40
CA PRO A 165 11.94 1.89 -3.03
C PRO A 165 10.67 1.21 -3.56
N THR A 166 10.80 0.61 -4.74
CA THR A 166 9.68 0.10 -5.53
C THR A 166 9.65 -1.43 -5.49
N PRO A 167 8.50 -2.07 -5.16
CA PRO A 167 8.37 -3.53 -5.23
C PRO A 167 8.58 -4.01 -6.66
N LYS A 168 9.13 -5.21 -6.88
CA LYS A 168 9.23 -5.76 -8.24
C LYS A 168 7.85 -6.03 -8.86
N TYR A 169 7.73 -5.90 -10.18
CA TYR A 169 6.46 -6.05 -10.90
C TYR A 169 6.66 -6.48 -12.37
N SER A 170 5.70 -7.22 -12.93
CA SER A 170 5.66 -7.63 -14.34
C SER A 170 4.27 -8.10 -14.76
N PHE A 171 3.99 -8.06 -16.07
CA PHE A 171 2.78 -8.65 -16.61
C PHE A 171 2.84 -10.18 -16.63
N VAL A 172 1.72 -10.82 -16.29
CA VAL A 172 1.60 -12.27 -16.27
C VAL A 172 0.29 -12.76 -16.87
N ASN A 173 0.34 -13.94 -17.49
CA ASN A 173 -0.82 -14.72 -17.85
C ASN A 173 -1.01 -15.80 -16.79
N VAL A 174 -2.12 -15.73 -16.06
CA VAL A 174 -2.45 -16.71 -15.01
C VAL A 174 -3.23 -17.86 -15.63
N TYR A 175 -2.79 -19.08 -15.36
CA TYR A 175 -3.53 -20.31 -15.66
C TYR A 175 -3.90 -21.00 -14.34
N VAL A 176 -5.09 -21.59 -14.27
CA VAL A 176 -5.52 -22.44 -13.15
C VAL A 176 -5.98 -23.77 -13.73
N ASN A 177 -5.39 -24.87 -13.27
CA ASN A 177 -5.68 -26.23 -13.74
C ASN A 177 -5.66 -26.35 -15.29
N ASP A 178 -4.55 -25.89 -15.88
CA ASP A 178 -4.29 -25.79 -17.33
C ASP A 178 -5.21 -24.86 -18.14
N GLU A 179 -6.28 -24.29 -17.56
CA GLU A 179 -7.13 -23.30 -18.22
C GLU A 179 -6.58 -21.87 -18.05
N LEU A 180 -6.68 -21.03 -19.09
CA LEU A 180 -6.36 -19.61 -18.98
C LEU A 180 -7.36 -18.96 -18.00
N TRP A 181 -6.84 -18.40 -16.92
CA TRP A 181 -7.63 -17.67 -15.94
C TRP A 181 -7.84 -16.22 -16.37
N GLY A 182 -6.75 -15.52 -16.69
CA GLY A 182 -6.75 -14.16 -17.23
C GLY A 182 -5.37 -13.48 -17.22
N PHE A 183 -5.33 -12.23 -17.67
CA PHE A 183 -4.15 -11.37 -17.73
C PHE A 183 -4.05 -10.46 -16.49
N TYR A 184 -2.91 -10.49 -15.80
CA TYR A 184 -2.72 -9.88 -14.48
C TYR A 184 -1.41 -9.10 -14.42
N LEU A 185 -1.30 -8.19 -13.45
CA LEU A 185 -0.01 -7.64 -13.03
C LEU A 185 0.49 -8.39 -11.79
N ALA A 186 1.62 -9.06 -11.88
CA ALA A 186 2.32 -9.59 -10.72
C ALA A 186 3.10 -8.47 -10.03
N VAL A 187 2.96 -8.35 -8.72
CA VAL A 187 3.66 -7.37 -7.87
C VAL A 187 4.19 -8.07 -6.61
N GLU A 188 5.47 -7.90 -6.32
CA GLU A 188 6.11 -8.38 -5.10
C GLU A 188 5.40 -7.87 -3.85
N GLN A 189 5.24 -8.73 -2.83
CA GLN A 189 4.75 -8.29 -1.54
C GLN A 189 5.84 -7.55 -0.77
N ILE A 190 5.60 -6.28 -0.43
CA ILE A 190 6.39 -5.56 0.58
C ILE A 190 6.26 -6.31 1.92
N GLY A 191 7.39 -6.72 2.48
CA GLY A 191 7.55 -7.58 3.65
C GLY A 191 9.02 -8.05 3.75
N ASP A 192 9.36 -8.91 4.69
CA ASP A 192 10.75 -9.23 5.06
C ASP A 192 11.69 -9.59 3.91
N ALA A 193 11.21 -10.32 2.91
CA ALA A 193 11.98 -10.69 1.72
C ALA A 193 12.40 -9.47 0.88
N TYR A 194 11.47 -8.53 0.69
CA TYR A 194 11.71 -7.25 0.02
C TYR A 194 12.62 -6.36 0.88
N LEU A 195 12.31 -6.23 2.18
CA LEU A 195 13.03 -5.38 3.12
C LEU A 195 14.51 -5.77 3.24
N ASN A 196 14.79 -7.07 3.47
CA ASN A 196 16.17 -7.57 3.56
C ASN A 196 16.97 -7.30 2.27
N ARG A 197 16.32 -7.25 1.11
CA ARG A 197 16.98 -7.04 -0.18
C ARG A 197 17.20 -5.56 -0.50
N HIS A 198 16.28 -4.70 -0.08
CA HIS A 198 16.32 -3.26 -0.36
C HIS A 198 17.04 -2.44 0.72
N PHE A 199 16.80 -2.74 2.00
CA PHE A 199 17.39 -2.07 3.18
C PHE A 199 18.50 -2.89 3.84
N GLY A 200 18.79 -4.10 3.34
CA GLY A 200 19.79 -5.00 3.93
C GLY A 200 19.36 -5.65 5.26
N ASN A 201 18.13 -5.37 5.72
CA ASN A 201 17.58 -5.88 6.97
C ASN A 201 16.03 -5.88 6.93
N ALA A 202 15.41 -6.57 7.90
CA ALA A 202 13.97 -6.59 8.11
C ALA A 202 13.60 -6.60 9.61
N TYR A 203 14.42 -5.99 10.48
CA TYR A 203 14.13 -5.97 11.93
C TYR A 203 13.16 -4.87 12.33
N GLY A 204 13.11 -3.78 11.54
CA GLY A 204 12.33 -2.60 11.87
C GLY A 204 10.83 -2.76 11.67
N ALA A 205 10.07 -1.82 12.21
CA ALA A 205 8.62 -1.83 12.12
C ALA A 205 8.14 -1.51 10.69
N LEU A 206 7.31 -2.38 10.12
CA LEU A 206 6.62 -2.17 8.85
C LEU A 206 5.14 -1.91 9.11
N TYR A 207 4.67 -0.68 8.88
CA TYR A 207 3.25 -0.33 8.94
C TYR A 207 2.65 -0.17 7.54
N LYS A 208 1.34 -0.39 7.42
CA LYS A 208 0.56 -0.04 6.22
C LYS A 208 -0.49 1.00 6.57
N GLY A 209 -0.60 2.06 5.76
CA GLY A 209 -1.70 3.02 5.84
C GLY A 209 -3.01 2.41 5.32
N GLU A 210 -4.00 2.32 6.20
CA GLU A 210 -5.34 1.80 5.89
C GLU A 210 -6.41 2.89 5.98
N MET A 211 -7.45 2.78 5.13
CA MET A 211 -8.58 3.72 5.06
C MET A 211 -9.46 3.73 6.33
N THR A 212 -9.38 2.67 7.14
CA THR A 212 -10.17 2.50 8.36
C THR A 212 -9.28 2.62 9.60
N GLY A 213 -9.76 3.35 10.61
CA GLY A 213 -8.98 3.68 11.81
C GLY A 213 -8.54 5.14 11.81
N ASN A 214 -7.69 5.51 12.77
CA ASN A 214 -7.11 6.85 12.88
C ASN A 214 -5.59 6.82 12.63
N GLY A 215 -5.01 7.95 12.22
CA GLY A 215 -3.55 8.11 12.12
C GLY A 215 -2.93 7.73 10.79
N SER A 216 -3.69 7.22 9.81
CA SER A 216 -3.20 6.98 8.44
C SER A 216 -2.98 8.26 7.62
N ASP A 217 -3.37 9.43 8.16
CA ASP A 217 -2.90 10.76 7.73
C ASP A 217 -1.59 11.20 8.39
N LEU A 218 -1.01 10.42 9.31
CA LEU A 218 0.19 10.76 10.09
C LEU A 218 0.00 12.00 10.98
N ALA A 219 -1.25 12.33 11.35
CA ALA A 219 -1.54 13.34 12.37
C ALA A 219 -1.21 12.84 13.77
N TRP A 220 -0.62 13.70 14.60
CA TRP A 220 -0.36 13.41 16.01
C TRP A 220 -1.67 13.30 16.81
N LEU A 221 -1.91 12.14 17.40
CA LEU A 221 -3.08 11.84 18.23
C LEU A 221 -2.74 11.80 19.73
N GLY A 222 -1.48 11.52 20.07
CA GLY A 222 -0.97 11.32 21.42
C GLY A 222 0.21 10.35 21.47
N ASP A 223 0.71 10.11 22.67
CA ASP A 223 1.80 9.19 22.98
C ASP A 223 1.38 7.71 23.10
N ASP A 224 0.07 7.44 23.03
CA ASP A 224 -0.50 6.09 23.09
C ASP A 224 -0.58 5.45 21.68
N PRO A 225 0.17 4.36 21.40
CA PRO A 225 0.15 3.69 20.10
C PRO A 225 -1.21 3.11 19.71
N ASP A 226 -2.07 2.76 20.68
CA ASP A 226 -3.42 2.23 20.40
C ASP A 226 -4.34 3.28 19.74
N LEU A 227 -3.95 4.56 19.70
CA LEU A 227 -4.67 5.60 18.97
C LEU A 227 -4.56 5.44 17.45
N TYR A 228 -3.44 4.88 16.95
CA TYR A 228 -3.05 4.88 15.54
C TYR A 228 -3.58 3.65 14.77
N THR A 229 -4.82 3.26 15.05
CA THR A 229 -5.51 2.08 14.48
C THR A 229 -5.56 1.98 12.94
N GLY A 230 -5.30 3.08 12.21
CA GLY A 230 -5.19 3.09 10.74
C GLY A 230 -3.78 2.82 10.21
N LEU A 231 -2.77 2.68 11.09
CA LEU A 231 -1.41 2.25 10.75
C LEU A 231 -1.25 0.79 11.18
N ALA A 232 -1.66 -0.13 10.30
CA ALA A 232 -1.65 -1.54 10.63
C ALA A 232 -0.23 -2.12 10.53
N LEU A 233 0.33 -2.57 11.65
CA LEU A 233 1.62 -3.27 11.70
C LEU A 233 1.56 -4.57 10.87
N LYS A 234 2.61 -4.81 10.05
CA LYS A 234 2.75 -5.95 9.14
C LYS A 234 4.06 -6.74 9.35
N SER A 235 4.94 -6.29 10.24
CA SER A 235 6.11 -7.03 10.76
C SER A 235 5.78 -7.68 12.10
N ASP A 236 6.48 -8.77 12.44
CA ASP A 236 6.36 -9.41 13.76
C ASP A 236 7.04 -8.59 14.88
N THR A 237 7.93 -7.68 14.51
CA THR A 237 8.65 -6.77 15.40
C THR A 237 8.12 -5.35 15.31
N THR A 238 8.10 -4.68 16.46
CA THR A 238 7.89 -3.25 16.65
C THR A 238 8.95 -2.76 17.65
N ASN A 239 9.37 -1.51 17.49
CA ASN A 239 10.06 -0.76 18.53
C ASN A 239 9.08 0.31 18.98
N ASP A 240 8.31 0.02 20.04
CA ASP A 240 7.00 0.62 20.32
C ASP A 240 7.00 2.16 20.32
N ASP A 241 8.07 2.77 20.82
CA ASP A 241 8.21 4.23 20.90
C ASP A 241 8.54 4.89 19.54
N VAL A 242 9.07 4.16 18.54
CA VAL A 242 9.68 4.78 17.34
C VAL A 242 8.64 5.34 16.36
N LEU A 243 7.48 4.70 16.21
CA LEU A 243 6.37 5.30 15.46
C LEU A 243 5.90 6.60 16.13
N ILE A 244 5.84 6.61 17.47
CA ILE A 244 5.44 7.77 18.27
C ILE A 244 6.48 8.90 18.14
N ASP A 245 7.77 8.59 18.26
CA ASP A 245 8.88 9.55 18.07
C ASP A 245 8.85 10.19 16.67
N MET A 246 8.58 9.40 15.61
CA MET A 246 8.46 9.94 14.25
C MET A 246 7.24 10.85 14.11
N LEU A 247 6.09 10.45 14.63
CA LEU A 247 4.87 11.24 14.55
C LEU A 247 4.96 12.53 15.40
N ASP A 248 5.61 12.50 16.57
CA ASP A 248 5.85 13.70 17.38
C ASP A 248 6.83 14.66 16.69
N GLU A 249 7.97 14.17 16.17
CA GLU A 249 8.93 15.02 15.47
C GLU A 249 8.35 15.62 14.17
N LEU A 250 7.56 14.84 13.42
CA LEU A 250 6.85 15.33 12.23
C LEU A 250 5.81 16.43 12.59
N ASN A 251 4.99 16.21 13.63
CA ASN A 251 3.86 17.10 13.94
C ASN A 251 4.24 18.30 14.82
N ASN A 252 5.16 18.11 15.78
CA ASN A 252 5.50 19.07 16.82
C ASN A 252 6.97 19.51 16.78
N GLY A 253 7.84 18.74 16.13
CA GLY A 253 9.26 19.01 15.94
C GLY A 253 9.60 19.80 14.67
N SER A 254 10.84 19.63 14.22
CA SER A 254 11.42 20.31 13.05
C SER A 254 12.66 19.63 12.45
N ASP A 255 13.20 18.60 13.12
CA ASP A 255 14.39 17.86 12.69
C ASP A 255 13.98 16.61 11.91
N TYR A 256 13.31 16.81 10.76
CA TYR A 256 12.62 15.72 10.07
C TYR A 256 13.56 14.61 9.56
N GLU A 257 14.80 14.95 9.20
CA GLU A 257 15.85 13.98 8.80
C GLU A 257 16.23 12.98 9.90
N LYS A 258 15.93 13.30 11.17
CA LYS A 258 16.13 12.40 12.30
C LYS A 258 15.19 11.19 12.26
N VAL A 259 14.03 11.33 11.61
CA VAL A 259 12.91 10.36 11.69
C VAL A 259 12.35 9.93 10.33
N LEU A 260 12.73 10.57 9.23
CA LEU A 260 12.28 10.28 7.86
C LEU A 260 13.46 10.39 6.87
N ASP A 261 13.54 9.49 5.87
CA ASP A 261 14.30 9.85 4.66
C ASP A 261 13.47 10.89 3.90
N VAL A 262 13.88 12.14 4.04
CA VAL A 262 13.18 13.30 3.47
C VAL A 262 13.21 13.28 1.95
N GLU A 263 14.32 12.85 1.33
CA GLU A 263 14.45 12.80 -0.14
C GLU A 263 13.46 11.79 -0.72
N GLU A 264 13.37 10.60 -0.11
CA GLU A 264 12.38 9.60 -0.48
C GLU A 264 10.94 10.06 -0.21
N SER A 265 10.68 10.67 0.94
CA SER A 265 9.34 11.18 1.31
C SER A 265 8.84 12.25 0.33
N LEU A 266 9.70 13.17 -0.09
CA LEU A 266 9.40 14.16 -1.12
C LEU A 266 9.20 13.50 -2.49
N GLY A 267 9.99 12.47 -2.81
CA GLY A 267 9.80 11.65 -4.00
C GLY A 267 8.45 10.93 -4.02
N TYR A 268 8.01 10.35 -2.90
CA TYR A 268 6.68 9.72 -2.78
C TYR A 268 5.54 10.74 -2.98
N ILE A 269 5.66 11.94 -2.41
CA ILE A 269 4.69 13.04 -2.66
C ILE A 269 4.70 13.40 -4.15
N ALA A 270 5.87 13.59 -4.74
CA ALA A 270 6.03 13.91 -6.16
C ALA A 270 5.43 12.83 -7.07
N LEU A 271 5.64 11.54 -6.78
CA LEU A 271 5.11 10.42 -7.58
C LEU A 271 3.58 10.48 -7.68
N ASN A 272 2.90 10.72 -6.55
CA ASN A 272 1.44 10.85 -6.50
C ASN A 272 0.93 12.13 -7.17
N VAL A 273 1.74 13.21 -7.16
CA VAL A 273 1.42 14.47 -7.85
C VAL A 273 1.59 14.38 -9.36
N LEU A 274 2.71 13.81 -9.81
CA LEU A 274 3.03 13.57 -11.22
C LEU A 274 1.99 12.67 -11.89
N THR A 275 1.51 11.66 -11.18
CA THR A 275 0.48 10.73 -11.67
C THR A 275 -0.95 11.13 -11.33
N ASN A 276 -1.18 12.25 -10.62
CA ASN A 276 -2.51 12.63 -10.12
C ASN A 276 -3.24 11.44 -9.43
N ASN A 277 -2.51 10.71 -8.58
CA ASN A 277 -3.04 9.56 -7.86
C ASN A 277 -3.69 9.99 -6.54
N SER A 278 -5.02 10.13 -6.53
CA SER A 278 -5.77 10.41 -5.32
C SER A 278 -6.22 9.17 -4.53
N ASP A 279 -5.86 7.95 -4.93
CA ASP A 279 -6.02 6.77 -4.06
C ASP A 279 -4.67 6.47 -3.38
N SER A 280 -4.27 7.42 -2.54
CA SER A 280 -2.97 7.49 -1.89
C SER A 280 -3.07 8.30 -0.59
N TYR A 281 -1.93 8.59 0.05
CA TYR A 281 -1.85 9.48 1.20
C TYR A 281 -2.42 10.89 0.93
N ILE A 282 -2.16 11.46 -0.26
CA ILE A 282 -2.66 12.80 -0.63
C ILE A 282 -4.18 12.79 -0.90
N GLY A 283 -4.78 11.62 -1.06
CA GLY A 283 -6.21 11.40 -1.25
C GLY A 283 -7.07 11.58 -0.01
N GLY A 284 -8.39 11.49 -0.18
CA GLY A 284 -9.35 11.46 0.93
C GLY A 284 -9.24 10.22 1.82
N ASN A 285 -8.83 9.08 1.25
CA ASN A 285 -8.75 7.78 1.94
C ASN A 285 -7.45 7.56 2.73
N LYS A 286 -6.41 8.38 2.52
CA LYS A 286 -5.15 8.36 3.31
C LYS A 286 -4.47 6.98 3.36
N GLN A 287 -4.50 6.23 2.26
CA GLN A 287 -4.09 4.82 2.21
C GLN A 287 -3.01 4.57 1.14
N ASN A 288 -2.73 3.30 0.84
CA ASN A 288 -1.86 2.88 -0.27
C ASN A 288 -0.41 3.41 -0.16
N TYR A 289 0.16 3.23 1.04
CA TYR A 289 1.59 3.33 1.31
C TYR A 289 1.96 2.37 2.44
N TYR A 290 3.25 2.06 2.53
CA TYR A 290 3.84 1.48 3.74
C TYR A 290 4.80 2.49 4.38
N LEU A 291 5.00 2.35 5.68
CA LEU A 291 6.10 2.97 6.40
C LEU A 291 7.04 1.86 6.85
N TYR A 292 8.33 1.98 6.52
CA TYR A 292 9.35 1.07 7.04
C TYR A 292 10.38 1.83 7.87
N GLU A 293 10.58 1.39 9.11
CA GLU A 293 11.59 1.90 10.03
C GLU A 293 12.94 1.22 9.80
N ASP A 294 14.02 2.01 9.69
CA ASP A 294 15.38 1.52 9.77
C ASP A 294 16.26 2.47 10.61
N ASN A 295 16.77 1.97 11.75
CA ASN A 295 17.60 2.72 12.70
C ASN A 295 16.95 4.03 13.21
N GLY A 296 15.62 4.03 13.36
CA GLY A 296 14.82 5.19 13.78
C GLY A 296 14.37 6.12 12.66
N VAL A 297 14.75 5.85 11.40
CA VAL A 297 14.40 6.65 10.22
C VAL A 297 13.37 5.91 9.38
N PHE A 298 12.25 6.55 9.06
CA PHE A 298 11.19 5.96 8.24
C PHE A 298 11.32 6.26 6.74
N SER A 299 11.07 5.22 5.95
CA SER A 299 10.92 5.24 4.50
C SER A 299 9.42 5.13 4.13
N VAL A 300 8.95 5.80 3.08
CA VAL A 300 7.54 5.85 2.64
C VAL A 300 7.38 5.09 1.32
N LEU A 301 7.03 3.81 1.42
CA LEU A 301 7.10 2.89 0.29
C LEU A 301 5.82 2.98 -0.60
N PRO A 302 5.96 3.21 -1.91
CA PRO A 302 4.86 3.17 -2.88
C PRO A 302 4.08 1.84 -2.89
N TRP A 303 2.74 1.90 -2.91
CA TRP A 303 1.87 0.71 -3.04
C TRP A 303 0.55 1.03 -3.79
N ASP A 304 -0.04 0.05 -4.51
CA ASP A 304 -1.39 0.09 -5.15
C ASP A 304 -1.63 1.32 -6.07
N TYR A 305 -1.02 1.33 -7.27
CA TYR A 305 -1.16 2.43 -8.25
C TYR A 305 -2.14 2.17 -9.40
N ASN A 306 -3.07 1.22 -9.24
CA ASN A 306 -4.08 0.91 -10.26
C ASN A 306 -4.99 2.11 -10.62
N MET A 307 -5.21 3.05 -9.70
CA MET A 307 -6.01 4.26 -9.91
C MET A 307 -5.18 5.53 -10.16
N ALA A 308 -3.89 5.39 -10.45
CA ALA A 308 -3.02 6.46 -10.94
C ALA A 308 -3.47 7.01 -12.30
N PHE A 309 -2.81 8.06 -12.79
CA PHE A 309 -3.16 8.82 -13.99
C PHE A 309 -4.65 9.21 -14.01
N GLY A 310 -5.13 9.77 -12.89
CA GLY A 310 -6.50 10.24 -12.71
C GLY A 310 -7.58 9.14 -12.65
N GLY A 311 -7.21 7.87 -12.47
CA GLY A 311 -8.13 6.72 -12.49
C GLY A 311 -9.28 6.80 -11.47
N MET A 312 -9.09 7.52 -10.35
CA MET A 312 -10.11 7.72 -9.32
C MET A 312 -11.20 8.77 -9.68
N GLY A 313 -11.16 9.37 -10.88
CA GLY A 313 -12.20 10.29 -11.36
C GLY A 313 -11.99 11.78 -11.04
N GLY A 314 -10.80 12.16 -10.56
CA GLY A 314 -10.41 13.54 -10.26
C GLY A 314 -9.75 14.26 -11.44
N GLY A 315 -10.55 14.91 -12.29
CA GLY A 315 -10.06 15.84 -13.32
C GLY A 315 -10.23 15.37 -14.77
N GLY A 316 -11.21 15.97 -15.47
CA GLY A 316 -11.26 15.94 -16.95
C GLY A 316 -11.72 14.63 -17.59
N GLY A 317 -13.03 14.34 -17.56
CA GLY A 317 -13.65 13.40 -18.49
C GLY A 317 -13.97 11.99 -17.96
N MET A 318 -13.54 11.63 -16.75
CA MET A 318 -13.90 10.37 -16.08
C MET A 318 -15.01 10.57 -15.03
N GLY A 319 -16.17 11.03 -15.50
CA GLY A 319 -17.40 11.17 -14.70
C GLY A 319 -18.66 10.68 -15.41
N GLY A 320 -18.49 9.90 -16.49
CA GLY A 320 -19.58 9.45 -17.36
C GLY A 320 -19.54 7.94 -17.59
N GLY A 321 -20.18 7.18 -16.70
CA GLY A 321 -20.81 5.91 -17.06
C GLY A 321 -19.94 4.75 -17.56
N PHE A 322 -18.95 4.32 -16.76
CA PHE A 322 -18.49 2.92 -16.76
C PHE A 322 -18.82 2.23 -15.42
N GLY A 323 -19.99 2.55 -14.86
CA GLY A 323 -20.59 1.68 -13.85
C GLY A 323 -21.00 0.38 -14.55
N GLY A 324 -20.54 -0.75 -14.02
CA GLY A 324 -20.69 -2.07 -14.65
C GLY A 324 -22.10 -2.29 -15.19
N ALA A 325 -22.21 -2.40 -16.52
CA ALA A 325 -23.47 -2.67 -17.18
C ALA A 325 -23.88 -4.10 -16.87
N GLY A 326 -24.77 -4.28 -15.88
CA GLY A 326 -25.37 -5.59 -15.58
C GLY A 326 -25.89 -6.22 -16.87
N ARG A 327 -25.36 -7.42 -17.20
CA ARG A 327 -25.49 -8.06 -18.51
C ARG A 327 -26.93 -8.39 -18.87
N ASN A 328 -27.64 -7.44 -19.46
CA ASN A 328 -28.94 -7.68 -20.07
C ASN A 328 -28.72 -8.13 -21.53
N LYS A 329 -28.86 -9.43 -21.78
CA LYS A 329 -28.85 -10.02 -23.13
C LYS A 329 -29.89 -9.31 -24.02
N PRO A 330 -29.52 -8.82 -25.21
CA PRO A 330 -30.51 -8.53 -26.25
C PRO A 330 -31.02 -9.86 -26.82
N ASP A 331 -32.30 -10.16 -26.62
CA ASP A 331 -32.94 -11.31 -27.24
C ASP A 331 -33.17 -11.03 -28.74
N ALA A 332 -32.83 -11.98 -29.60
CA ALA A 332 -32.66 -11.72 -31.03
C ALA A 332 -33.97 -11.81 -31.83
N THR A 333 -34.57 -10.67 -32.20
CA THR A 333 -35.58 -10.59 -33.28
C THR A 333 -35.57 -9.24 -34.01
N GLY A 334 -35.83 -9.24 -35.34
CA GLY A 334 -36.48 -8.07 -35.99
C GLY A 334 -35.74 -7.21 -37.03
N ALA A 335 -35.29 -7.82 -38.13
CA ALA A 335 -35.24 -7.31 -39.52
C ALA A 335 -35.31 -5.78 -39.88
N SER A 336 -34.39 -5.39 -40.80
CA SER A 336 -34.57 -4.46 -41.96
C SER A 336 -34.90 -2.97 -41.69
N ASN A 337 -34.18 -1.98 -42.24
CA ASN A 337 -33.91 -1.76 -43.68
C ASN A 337 -32.69 -0.85 -43.92
N ALA A 338 -32.25 -0.78 -45.19
CA ALA A 338 -31.25 0.17 -45.67
C ALA A 338 -31.84 1.58 -45.92
N ASP A 339 -30.96 2.59 -46.02
CA ASP A 339 -30.84 3.42 -47.23
C ASP A 339 -29.55 4.27 -47.20
N GLU A 340 -29.01 4.56 -48.40
CA GLU A 340 -27.78 5.32 -48.62
C GLU A 340 -27.99 6.84 -48.56
N ALA A 341 -26.91 7.60 -48.29
CA ALA A 341 -26.30 8.55 -49.26
C ALA A 341 -25.64 9.79 -48.62
N GLY A 342 -24.61 10.30 -49.29
CA GLY A 342 -24.30 11.73 -49.28
C GLY A 342 -22.98 12.16 -48.62
N ALA A 343 -21.89 12.14 -49.38
CA ALA A 343 -20.71 12.94 -49.05
C ALA A 343 -20.91 14.40 -49.48
N ASP A 344 -20.50 15.37 -48.65
CA ASP A 344 -20.19 16.73 -49.09
C ASP A 344 -18.96 17.29 -48.34
N THR A 345 -18.09 17.94 -49.09
CA THR A 345 -16.79 18.45 -48.65
C THR A 345 -16.85 19.96 -48.42
N GLY A 346 -17.00 20.38 -47.16
CA GLY A 346 -17.24 21.78 -46.78
C GLY A 346 -16.16 22.40 -45.89
N VAL A 347 -14.96 22.67 -46.42
CA VAL A 347 -13.94 23.43 -45.67
C VAL A 347 -14.43 24.87 -45.42
N ARG A 348 -14.71 25.20 -44.16
CA ARG A 348 -14.83 26.59 -43.69
C ARG A 348 -13.79 26.88 -42.63
N LYS A 349 -12.74 27.62 -43.02
CA LYS A 349 -11.94 28.39 -42.07
C LYS A 349 -12.83 29.50 -41.50
N THR A 350 -13.07 29.48 -40.19
CA THR A 350 -13.53 30.64 -39.43
C THR A 350 -12.57 30.83 -38.27
N GLU A 351 -11.77 31.90 -38.34
CA GLU A 351 -10.95 32.34 -37.22
C GLU A 351 -11.86 32.77 -36.07
N ALA A 352 -11.92 31.95 -35.02
CA ALA A 352 -12.61 32.27 -33.79
C ALA A 352 -11.60 32.86 -32.80
N VAL A 353 -11.75 34.15 -32.49
CA VAL A 353 -10.93 34.85 -31.50
C VAL A 353 -11.16 34.21 -30.14
N ALA A 354 -10.11 33.63 -29.55
CA ALA A 354 -10.21 32.96 -28.26
C ALA A 354 -10.49 33.97 -27.14
N ALA A 355 -11.65 33.84 -26.50
CA ALA A 355 -11.91 34.47 -25.21
C ALA A 355 -11.27 33.61 -24.10
N PRO A 356 -10.57 34.20 -23.11
CA PRO A 356 -10.00 33.45 -22.00
C PRO A 356 -11.13 33.02 -21.05
N GLY A 357 -11.53 31.76 -21.13
CA GLY A 357 -12.71 31.26 -20.39
C GLY A 357 -12.92 29.75 -20.47
N GLY A 358 -11.87 28.98 -20.72
CA GLY A 358 -11.92 27.53 -20.63
C GLY A 358 -11.97 27.09 -19.17
N ARG A 359 -13.17 26.82 -18.64
CA ARG A 359 -13.32 26.08 -17.38
C ARG A 359 -12.92 24.62 -17.64
N GLY A 360 -11.76 24.20 -17.14
CA GLY A 360 -11.28 22.83 -17.28
C GLY A 360 -10.37 22.44 -16.13
N GLY A 361 -10.63 21.25 -15.57
CA GLY A 361 -9.82 20.64 -14.50
C GLY A 361 -10.03 21.22 -13.10
N SER A 362 -10.24 20.35 -12.12
CA SER A 362 -9.76 20.58 -10.76
C SER A 362 -8.23 20.50 -10.82
N SER A 363 -7.55 21.64 -10.97
CA SER A 363 -6.09 21.67 -11.12
C SER A 363 -5.43 21.26 -9.81
N LEU A 364 -4.69 20.16 -9.85
CA LEU A 364 -3.81 19.76 -8.76
C LEU A 364 -2.77 20.88 -8.55
N LEU A 365 -2.76 21.44 -7.34
CA LEU A 365 -1.80 22.44 -6.89
C LEU A 365 -0.55 21.72 -6.39
N ILE A 366 0.60 21.91 -7.04
CA ILE A 366 1.80 21.13 -6.71
C ILE A 366 2.32 21.36 -5.29
N ASP A 367 2.10 22.55 -4.72
CA ASP A 367 2.48 22.89 -3.34
C ASP A 367 1.34 22.64 -2.33
N GLU A 368 0.13 22.37 -2.80
CA GLU A 368 -1.02 21.98 -1.98
C GLU A 368 -1.74 20.73 -2.55
N PRO A 369 -1.03 19.60 -2.74
CA PRO A 369 -1.51 18.46 -3.55
C PRO A 369 -2.63 17.63 -2.93
N THR A 370 -3.18 18.05 -1.79
CA THR A 370 -4.06 17.24 -0.95
C THR A 370 -5.53 17.36 -1.32
N GLN A 371 -6.27 16.26 -1.20
CA GLN A 371 -7.74 16.30 -1.12
C GLN A 371 -8.16 16.61 0.32
N GLY A 372 -8.64 17.85 0.52
CA GLY A 372 -8.85 18.43 1.84
C GLY A 372 -7.65 19.27 2.29
N ALA A 373 -7.76 19.89 3.46
CA ALA A 373 -6.80 20.88 3.90
C ALA A 373 -5.38 20.29 4.06
N VAL A 374 -4.38 21.03 3.60
CA VAL A 374 -2.97 20.59 3.65
C VAL A 374 -2.53 20.34 5.08
N ALA A 375 -3.01 21.15 6.03
CA ALA A 375 -2.75 20.99 7.46
C ALA A 375 -3.24 19.65 8.06
N GLU A 376 -4.14 18.93 7.38
CA GLU A 376 -4.58 17.56 7.73
C GLU A 376 -3.70 16.47 7.09
N ARG A 377 -2.55 16.83 6.50
CA ARG A 377 -1.54 15.92 5.94
C ARG A 377 -0.14 16.37 6.36
N PRO A 378 0.29 16.11 7.62
CA PRO A 378 1.58 16.54 8.14
C PRO A 378 2.78 16.23 7.24
N LEU A 379 2.85 15.06 6.59
CA LEU A 379 3.96 14.73 5.69
C LEU A 379 4.12 15.76 4.55
N VAL A 380 3.01 16.22 3.97
CA VAL A 380 3.01 17.28 2.95
C VAL A 380 3.22 18.66 3.60
N ALA A 381 2.42 18.99 4.63
CA ALA A 381 2.40 20.30 5.25
C ALA A 381 3.72 20.72 5.90
N LYS A 382 4.48 19.75 6.40
CA LYS A 382 5.70 19.97 7.19
C LYS A 382 6.92 19.99 6.31
N LEU A 383 7.04 19.03 5.38
CA LEU A 383 8.17 18.98 4.46
C LEU A 383 8.11 20.13 3.45
N LEU A 384 6.95 20.41 2.84
CA LEU A 384 6.81 21.54 1.88
C LEU A 384 6.75 22.92 2.56
N ALA A 385 6.77 23.00 3.90
CA ALA A 385 6.98 24.26 4.61
C ALA A 385 8.47 24.64 4.77
N VAL A 386 9.39 23.70 4.50
CA VAL A 386 10.84 23.94 4.48
C VAL A 386 11.24 24.29 3.05
N GLU A 387 11.76 25.50 2.83
CA GLU A 387 12.06 25.99 1.47
C GLU A 387 13.09 25.11 0.74
N ASP A 388 14.17 24.69 1.40
CA ASP A 388 15.18 23.80 0.81
C ASP A 388 14.58 22.44 0.36
N TYR A 389 13.55 21.95 1.07
CA TYR A 389 12.85 20.71 0.73
C TYR A 389 11.84 20.93 -0.41
N LYS A 390 11.20 22.09 -0.47
CA LYS A 390 10.35 22.50 -1.59
C LYS A 390 11.15 22.65 -2.88
N ASP A 391 12.34 23.25 -2.81
CA ASP A 391 13.27 23.36 -3.96
C ASP A 391 13.70 21.97 -4.47
N LEU A 392 14.01 21.03 -3.55
CA LEU A 392 14.30 19.64 -3.91
C LEU A 392 13.09 18.95 -4.56
N TYR A 393 11.89 19.11 -3.98
CA TYR A 393 10.64 18.59 -4.52
C TYR A 393 10.31 19.13 -5.92
N HIS A 394 10.47 20.43 -6.15
CA HIS A 394 10.32 21.03 -7.49
C HIS A 394 11.34 20.49 -8.49
N SER A 395 12.58 20.24 -8.06
CA SER A 395 13.60 19.59 -8.88
C SER A 395 13.22 18.14 -9.26
N ILE A 396 12.62 17.39 -8.33
CA ILE A 396 12.10 16.03 -8.59
C ILE A 396 10.95 16.09 -9.62
N LEU A 397 9.98 16.98 -9.44
CA LEU A 397 8.88 17.19 -10.39
C LEU A 397 9.39 17.54 -11.79
N GLN A 398 10.31 18.51 -11.88
CA GLN A 398 10.89 18.97 -13.15
C GLN A 398 11.64 17.84 -13.87
N LYS A 399 12.45 17.05 -13.14
CA LYS A 399 13.19 15.91 -13.70
C LYS A 399 12.24 14.88 -14.34
N ALA A 400 11.14 14.53 -13.68
CA ALA A 400 10.18 13.56 -14.20
C ALA A 400 9.40 14.11 -15.41
N VAL A 401 9.03 15.39 -15.38
CA VAL A 401 8.36 16.12 -16.47
C VAL A 401 9.23 16.22 -17.74
N ASP A 402 10.52 16.49 -17.59
CA ASP A 402 11.47 16.58 -18.71
C ASP A 402 11.99 15.19 -19.17
N GLY A 403 11.79 14.15 -18.35
CA GLY A 403 12.26 12.78 -18.54
C GLY A 403 11.15 11.81 -18.96
N PHE A 404 10.88 10.81 -18.13
CA PHE A 404 9.88 9.75 -18.36
C PHE A 404 8.52 10.25 -18.87
N LEU A 405 8.01 11.35 -18.30
CA LEU A 405 6.65 11.83 -18.57
C LEU A 405 6.58 12.80 -19.74
N ALA A 406 7.69 13.20 -20.36
CA ALA A 406 7.68 14.05 -21.54
C ALA A 406 6.84 13.40 -22.66
N ASP A 407 6.01 14.21 -23.35
CA ASP A 407 4.96 13.72 -24.27
C ASP A 407 5.43 12.62 -25.23
N ASP A 408 6.57 12.80 -25.89
CA ASP A 408 7.15 11.82 -26.83
C ASP A 408 7.64 10.54 -26.12
N THR A 409 8.31 10.68 -24.97
CA THR A 409 8.84 9.57 -24.16
C THR A 409 7.70 8.69 -23.62
N PHE A 410 6.73 9.30 -22.95
CA PHE A 410 5.61 8.59 -22.35
C PHE A 410 4.72 7.95 -23.42
N SER A 411 4.45 8.66 -24.53
CA SER A 411 3.68 8.10 -25.65
C SER A 411 4.39 6.92 -26.28
N ALA A 412 5.72 6.96 -26.44
CA ALA A 412 6.47 5.82 -26.94
C ALA A 412 6.34 4.62 -26.00
N ARG A 413 6.58 4.81 -24.68
CA ARG A 413 6.52 3.73 -23.70
C ARG A 413 5.12 3.11 -23.58
N VAL A 414 4.05 3.92 -23.58
CA VAL A 414 2.66 3.42 -23.60
C VAL A 414 2.40 2.55 -24.85
N ASN A 415 2.90 2.95 -26.02
CA ASN A 415 2.73 2.15 -27.25
C ASN A 415 3.56 0.85 -27.22
N GLU A 416 4.77 0.85 -26.68
CA GLU A 416 5.55 -0.38 -26.47
C GLU A 416 4.83 -1.37 -25.53
N VAL A 417 4.29 -0.87 -24.42
CA VAL A 417 3.52 -1.70 -23.47
C VAL A 417 2.22 -2.19 -24.12
N TYR A 418 1.53 -1.35 -24.91
CA TYR A 418 0.38 -1.77 -25.71
C TYR A 418 0.74 -2.93 -26.64
N GLU A 419 1.78 -2.80 -27.47
CA GLU A 419 2.23 -3.86 -28.38
C GLU A 419 2.59 -5.16 -27.64
N MET A 420 3.16 -5.06 -26.44
CA MET A 420 3.50 -6.19 -25.59
C MET A 420 2.26 -6.92 -25.02
N ILE A 421 1.20 -6.20 -24.62
CA ILE A 421 0.08 -6.77 -23.85
C ILE A 421 -1.21 -6.96 -24.65
N SER A 422 -1.38 -6.33 -25.82
CA SER A 422 -2.68 -6.25 -26.53
C SER A 422 -3.33 -7.61 -26.77
N SER A 423 -2.58 -8.59 -27.29
CA SER A 423 -3.09 -9.94 -27.57
C SER A 423 -3.46 -10.72 -26.31
N TYR A 424 -2.81 -10.42 -25.19
CA TYR A 424 -3.11 -11.04 -23.90
C TYR A 424 -4.42 -10.49 -23.34
N VAL A 425 -4.62 -9.17 -23.40
CA VAL A 425 -5.88 -8.49 -23.03
C VAL A 425 -7.04 -8.93 -23.93
N GLU A 426 -6.82 -9.07 -25.25
CA GLU A 426 -7.84 -9.60 -26.19
C GLU A 426 -8.22 -11.05 -25.87
N SER A 427 -7.26 -11.87 -25.42
CA SER A 427 -7.46 -13.28 -25.10
C SER A 427 -8.03 -13.55 -23.71
N ASP A 428 -8.16 -12.53 -22.87
CA ASP A 428 -8.61 -12.68 -21.48
C ASP A 428 -10.07 -13.17 -21.43
N PRO A 429 -10.37 -14.33 -20.79
CA PRO A 429 -11.72 -14.87 -20.74
C PRO A 429 -12.59 -14.27 -19.62
N ARG A 430 -12.02 -13.50 -18.70
CA ARG A 430 -12.69 -12.93 -17.51
C ARG A 430 -12.44 -11.42 -17.33
N PRO A 431 -12.44 -10.57 -18.37
CA PRO A 431 -11.95 -9.19 -18.24
C PRO A 431 -13.00 -8.28 -17.58
N PHE A 432 -12.54 -7.23 -16.89
CA PHE A 432 -13.43 -6.17 -16.40
C PHE A 432 -13.89 -5.21 -17.49
N TYR A 433 -13.10 -5.08 -18.56
CA TYR A 433 -13.31 -4.17 -19.68
C TYR A 433 -13.20 -4.95 -20.99
N THR A 434 -14.02 -4.61 -21.98
CA THR A 434 -13.88 -5.18 -23.32
C THR A 434 -12.58 -4.72 -23.96
N TYR A 435 -12.07 -5.50 -24.92
CA TYR A 435 -10.88 -5.13 -25.69
C TYR A 435 -11.04 -3.76 -26.41
N GLU A 436 -12.25 -3.43 -26.89
CA GLU A 436 -12.55 -2.10 -27.46
C GLU A 436 -12.44 -0.97 -26.40
N GLU A 437 -12.91 -1.19 -25.17
CA GLU A 437 -12.74 -0.22 -24.08
C GLU A 437 -11.27 -0.01 -23.71
N PHE A 438 -10.46 -1.07 -23.77
CA PHE A 438 -9.00 -1.01 -23.61
C PHE A 438 -8.33 -0.19 -24.71
N GLU A 439 -8.60 -0.49 -25.99
CA GLU A 439 -8.08 0.30 -27.13
C GLU A 439 -8.50 1.77 -27.04
N GLN A 440 -9.72 2.05 -26.56
CA GLN A 440 -10.19 3.42 -26.33
C GLN A 440 -9.61 4.08 -25.07
N ALA A 441 -9.02 3.34 -24.13
CA ALA A 441 -8.45 3.87 -22.89
C ALA A 441 -6.97 4.28 -23.04
N VAL A 442 -6.20 3.57 -23.87
CA VAL A 442 -4.78 3.85 -24.15
C VAL A 442 -4.52 5.30 -24.61
N PRO A 443 -5.19 5.86 -25.65
CA PRO A 443 -4.96 7.25 -26.05
C PRO A 443 -5.45 8.26 -24.99
N LYS A 444 -6.39 7.88 -24.13
CA LYS A 444 -6.83 8.73 -23.01
C LYS A 444 -5.73 8.86 -21.97
N LEU A 445 -5.07 7.75 -21.58
CA LEU A 445 -3.92 7.73 -20.67
C LEU A 445 -2.81 8.69 -21.14
N ILE A 446 -2.43 8.62 -22.42
CA ILE A 446 -1.45 9.54 -23.03
C ILE A 446 -1.93 11.00 -22.89
N SER A 447 -3.18 11.30 -23.23
CA SER A 447 -3.72 12.66 -23.16
C SER A 447 -3.86 13.20 -21.73
N THR A 448 -4.09 12.33 -20.75
CA THR A 448 -4.11 12.67 -19.32
C THR A 448 -2.70 13.04 -18.86
N ASN A 449 -1.68 12.25 -19.20
CA ASN A 449 -0.29 12.58 -18.90
C ASN A 449 0.10 13.94 -19.49
N ALA A 450 -0.10 14.16 -20.79
CA ALA A 450 0.24 15.44 -21.45
C ALA A 450 -0.47 16.64 -20.80
N SER A 451 -1.71 16.46 -20.33
CA SER A 451 -2.47 17.49 -19.60
C SER A 451 -1.88 17.76 -18.21
N GLN A 452 -1.47 16.71 -17.50
CA GLN A 452 -0.88 16.79 -16.16
C GLN A 452 0.52 17.41 -16.20
N VAL A 453 1.38 16.91 -17.09
CA VAL A 453 2.73 17.44 -17.37
C VAL A 453 2.66 18.93 -17.65
N LYS A 454 1.80 19.35 -18.58
CA LYS A 454 1.58 20.77 -18.87
C LYS A 454 1.12 21.56 -17.65
N ASN A 455 0.19 21.04 -16.85
CA ASN A 455 -0.30 21.74 -15.66
C ASN A 455 0.78 21.88 -14.58
N ILE A 456 1.66 20.88 -14.42
CA ILE A 456 2.81 20.92 -13.51
C ILE A 456 3.88 21.89 -14.03
N SER A 457 4.28 21.80 -15.30
CA SER A 457 5.26 22.74 -15.91
C SER A 457 4.84 24.20 -15.74
N GLN A 458 3.54 24.48 -15.92
CA GLN A 458 2.98 25.82 -15.76
C GLN A 458 2.94 26.31 -14.30
N GLN A 459 3.02 25.42 -13.31
CA GLN A 459 3.13 25.79 -11.91
C GLN A 459 4.61 25.99 -11.51
N LEU A 460 5.50 25.13 -11.99
CA LEU A 460 6.95 25.25 -11.81
C LEU A 460 7.52 26.54 -12.46
N ASP A 461 6.99 26.97 -13.60
CA ASP A 461 7.36 28.25 -14.25
C ASP A 461 6.60 29.49 -13.73
N ALA A 462 5.72 29.29 -12.72
CA ALA A 462 4.84 30.28 -12.12
C ALA A 462 3.85 30.99 -13.08
N THR A 463 3.51 30.38 -14.23
CA THR A 463 2.42 30.87 -15.10
C THR A 463 1.02 30.49 -14.60
N LEU A 464 0.92 29.46 -13.74
CA LEU A 464 -0.23 29.10 -12.93
C LEU A 464 0.14 29.11 -11.43
N PRO A 465 -0.82 29.33 -10.51
CA PRO A 465 -0.57 29.20 -9.08
C PRO A 465 -0.21 27.76 -8.71
N SER A 466 0.88 27.59 -7.96
CA SER A 466 1.31 26.30 -7.39
C SER A 466 0.63 25.96 -6.06
N SER A 467 0.07 26.98 -5.39
CA SER A 467 -0.55 26.96 -4.06
C SER A 467 -1.82 27.81 -4.02
N GLY A 468 -2.57 27.72 -2.92
CA GLY A 468 -3.90 28.30 -2.74
C GLY A 468 -4.07 28.98 -1.39
N ASP A 469 -5.02 28.51 -0.59
CA ASP A 469 -5.36 29.02 0.75
C ASP A 469 -5.15 27.98 1.87
N GLY A 470 -4.44 26.89 1.57
CA GLY A 470 -4.26 25.74 2.45
C GLY A 470 -5.42 24.73 2.42
N SER A 471 -6.49 24.97 1.66
CA SER A 471 -7.61 24.02 1.51
C SER A 471 -7.33 22.84 0.59
N GLY A 472 -6.15 22.81 -0.06
CA GLY A 472 -5.73 21.74 -0.95
C GLY A 472 -6.36 21.82 -2.34
N SER A 473 -5.89 20.92 -3.21
CA SER A 473 -6.23 20.82 -4.63
C SER A 473 -7.72 20.56 -4.96
N GLY A 474 -8.55 20.34 -3.95
CA GLY A 474 -10.01 20.19 -4.08
C GLY A 474 -10.85 21.22 -3.34
N GLY A 475 -10.27 22.09 -2.50
CA GLY A 475 -11.01 23.02 -1.64
C GLY A 475 -11.30 24.39 -2.29
N GLY A 476 -10.48 24.80 -3.27
CA GLY A 476 -10.45 26.16 -3.81
C GLY A 476 -11.52 26.54 -4.82
N PHE A 477 -12.80 26.65 -4.43
CA PHE A 477 -13.79 27.40 -5.23
C PHE A 477 -13.61 28.93 -5.10
N GLY A 478 -12.58 29.47 -5.77
CA GLY A 478 -12.60 30.81 -6.35
C GLY A 478 -12.32 32.01 -5.43
N GLY A 479 -11.03 32.33 -5.24
CA GLY A 479 -10.60 33.70 -4.90
C GLY A 479 -10.87 34.67 -6.06
N GLY A 480 -12.07 35.26 -6.11
CA GLY A 480 -12.58 35.83 -7.36
C GLY A 480 -13.55 37.02 -7.31
N MET A 481 -13.71 37.76 -6.21
CA MET A 481 -14.28 39.12 -6.27
C MET A 481 -13.95 40.01 -5.08
N GLY A 482 -12.91 40.83 -5.22
CA GLY A 482 -12.78 42.06 -4.42
C GLY A 482 -13.83 43.09 -4.90
N GLY A 483 -14.79 43.43 -4.05
CA GLY A 483 -15.94 44.27 -4.42
C GLY A 483 -16.39 45.22 -3.32
N GLY A 484 -15.54 46.15 -2.90
CA GLY A 484 -15.93 47.17 -1.92
C GLY A 484 -16.58 48.40 -2.57
N ARG A 485 -17.85 48.72 -2.23
CA ARG A 485 -18.40 50.09 -2.02
C ARG A 485 -19.93 50.15 -1.86
N GLY A 486 -20.38 50.95 -0.89
CA GLY A 486 -21.73 51.53 -0.80
C GLY A 486 -22.81 50.62 -0.21
N GLY A 487 -23.82 51.10 0.52
CA GLY A 487 -24.14 52.50 0.86
C GLY A 487 -25.63 52.80 0.67
N ASP A 488 -26.34 52.93 1.79
CA ASP A 488 -27.64 53.60 1.99
C ASP A 488 -28.97 53.05 1.40
N ASP A 489 -29.94 52.95 2.33
CA ASP A 489 -31.36 53.34 2.26
C ASP A 489 -32.47 52.56 1.49
N ARG A 490 -33.36 51.97 2.33
CA ARG A 490 -34.86 51.99 2.33
C ARG A 490 -35.73 50.99 1.53
N GLY A 491 -36.51 50.23 2.33
CA GLY A 491 -37.95 49.98 2.10
C GLY A 491 -38.37 48.50 2.09
N ALA A 492 -39.52 48.06 2.66
CA ALA A 492 -40.50 48.75 3.52
C ALA A 492 -41.51 47.74 4.17
N PHE A 493 -42.08 48.08 5.35
CA PHE A 493 -43.22 47.45 6.07
C PHE A 493 -43.06 45.96 6.49
N GLY A 494 -43.56 45.42 7.60
CA GLY A 494 -44.42 45.82 8.75
C GLY A 494 -44.95 44.52 9.41
N ALA A 495 -45.39 44.38 10.67
CA ALA A 495 -45.63 45.32 11.76
C ALA A 495 -45.71 44.56 13.12
N GLY A 496 -45.68 45.29 14.24
CA GLY A 496 -45.97 44.78 15.60
C GLY A 496 -44.76 44.23 16.37
N GLY A 497 -44.46 44.65 17.59
CA GLY A 497 -45.06 45.71 18.42
C GLY A 497 -44.26 45.88 19.72
N ALA A 498 -44.36 47.06 20.36
CA ALA A 498 -43.70 47.49 21.60
C ALA A 498 -43.28 46.39 22.61
N GLN A 499 -42.18 46.52 23.35
CA GLN A 499 -41.96 47.65 24.25
C GLN A 499 -40.48 47.86 24.65
N ALA A 500 -40.03 49.12 24.65
CA ALA A 500 -38.71 49.53 25.13
C ALA A 500 -38.71 49.77 26.65
N GLY A 501 -37.54 49.62 27.32
CA GLY A 501 -37.49 49.60 28.78
C GLY A 501 -36.13 49.89 29.46
N GLN A 502 -35.35 50.84 28.93
CA GLN A 502 -34.25 51.56 29.61
C GLN A 502 -32.99 50.78 30.05
N ALA A 503 -31.85 51.42 29.79
CA ALA A 503 -30.52 51.01 30.25
C ALA A 503 -30.06 51.83 31.48
N GLN A 504 -28.91 51.42 32.02
CA GLN A 504 -27.96 52.12 32.91
C GLN A 504 -27.97 51.69 34.39
N GLY A 505 -26.78 51.34 34.90
CA GLY A 505 -26.58 51.09 36.34
C GLY A 505 -25.30 50.33 36.71
N ALA A 506 -24.16 51.00 36.59
CA ALA A 506 -22.86 50.80 37.25
C ALA A 506 -22.51 49.52 38.06
N ALA A 507 -21.27 49.07 37.84
CA ALA A 507 -20.53 48.05 38.59
C ALA A 507 -20.27 48.34 40.09
N THR A 508 -20.21 47.27 40.90
CA THR A 508 -19.28 46.96 42.02
C THR A 508 -19.61 45.53 42.49
N ALA A 509 -18.73 44.51 42.50
CA ALA A 509 -17.45 44.31 43.21
C ALA A 509 -17.61 43.77 44.66
N GLY A 510 -17.10 42.53 44.88
CA GLY A 510 -16.98 41.84 46.19
C GLY A 510 -18.23 41.09 46.69
N GLN A 511 -18.14 40.05 47.53
CA GLN A 511 -16.98 39.28 48.02
C GLN A 511 -17.46 37.94 48.66
N ASP A 512 -16.62 36.90 48.54
CA ASP A 512 -16.28 35.82 49.50
C ASP A 512 -17.29 34.82 50.14
N ASN A 513 -16.75 33.59 50.26
CA ASN A 513 -17.04 32.47 51.20
C ASN A 513 -18.38 31.71 51.08
N ALA A 514 -18.36 30.39 50.79
CA ALA A 514 -17.93 29.25 51.65
C ALA A 514 -18.86 29.09 52.86
N THR A 515 -19.62 28.01 53.02
CA THR A 515 -19.29 26.59 53.32
C THR A 515 -20.61 25.77 53.21
N GLY A 516 -20.74 24.44 53.23
CA GLY A 516 -19.83 23.31 53.50
C GLY A 516 -20.60 22.21 54.28
N GLY A 517 -20.52 20.93 53.86
CA GLY A 517 -21.17 19.77 54.50
C GLY A 517 -22.71 19.68 54.30
N GLY A 518 -23.36 18.51 54.31
CA GLY A 518 -22.86 17.13 54.44
C GLY A 518 -23.89 16.24 55.17
N ASN A 519 -24.13 15.02 54.65
CA ASN A 519 -24.90 13.90 55.26
C ASN A 519 -26.42 14.15 55.46
N GLU A 520 -27.33 13.17 55.49
CA GLU A 520 -27.34 11.71 55.27
C GLU A 520 -28.81 11.23 55.12
N ALA A 521 -29.07 10.11 54.42
CA ALA A 521 -30.20 9.16 54.59
C ALA A 521 -31.68 9.65 54.63
N ALA A 522 -32.73 8.86 54.34
CA ALA A 522 -32.93 7.65 53.53
C ALA A 522 -34.46 7.45 53.33
N ASP A 523 -34.84 6.54 52.43
CA ASP A 523 -36.11 5.78 52.38
C ASP A 523 -37.50 6.44 52.14
N ALA A 524 -37.98 6.22 50.90
CA ALA A 524 -39.08 5.27 50.58
C ALA A 524 -40.56 5.73 50.38
N ALA A 525 -41.19 5.03 49.42
CA ALA A 525 -42.63 4.87 49.10
C ALA A 525 -43.42 6.12 48.61
N GLY A 526 -44.25 6.09 47.57
CA GLY A 526 -44.80 4.98 46.77
C GLY A 526 -46.19 5.36 46.22
N GLY A 527 -46.46 5.05 44.95
CA GLY A 527 -47.79 5.08 44.30
C GLY A 527 -48.34 6.47 43.89
N GLY A 528 -49.02 6.66 42.75
CA GLY A 528 -49.32 5.75 41.63
C GLY A 528 -50.78 5.86 41.17
N GLN A 529 -51.04 5.89 39.85
CA GLN A 529 -52.30 5.46 39.21
C GLN A 529 -52.20 5.49 37.67
N ALA A 530 -52.75 4.47 37.01
CA ALA A 530 -52.97 4.38 35.56
C ALA A 530 -54.46 4.66 35.23
N PRO A 531 -54.92 4.60 33.97
CA PRO A 531 -55.24 3.28 33.37
C PRO A 531 -54.93 3.08 31.87
N GLN A 532 -54.91 1.80 31.50
CA GLN A 532 -54.77 1.19 30.17
C GLN A 532 -55.93 1.47 29.19
N VAL A 533 -55.69 1.21 27.89
CA VAL A 533 -56.17 0.04 27.09
C VAL A 533 -55.31 -0.04 25.80
N ALA A 534 -54.74 -1.16 25.31
CA ALA A 534 -55.20 -2.56 25.08
C ALA A 534 -56.15 -2.68 23.86
N ALA A 535 -56.16 -3.72 23.00
CA ALA A 535 -55.49 -5.04 22.90
C ALA A 535 -55.36 -5.45 21.39
N GLY A 536 -54.90 -6.61 20.91
CA GLY A 536 -54.45 -7.94 21.43
C GLY A 536 -53.84 -8.75 20.23
N GLY A 537 -53.12 -9.87 20.34
CA GLY A 537 -53.42 -11.18 20.98
C GLY A 537 -53.80 -12.22 19.88
N ASP A 538 -53.37 -13.49 19.81
CA ASP A 538 -52.56 -14.40 20.66
C ASP A 538 -51.96 -15.55 19.76
N ALA A 539 -50.79 -16.18 20.04
CA ALA A 539 -50.56 -17.47 20.76
C ALA A 539 -51.42 -18.70 20.28
N SER A 540 -51.00 -19.98 20.23
CA SER A 540 -49.73 -20.71 20.42
C SER A 540 -49.86 -22.23 20.06
N THR A 541 -48.75 -23.00 20.10
CA THR A 541 -48.63 -24.50 20.16
C THR A 541 -49.07 -25.39 18.98
N GLN A 542 -48.16 -26.24 18.47
CA GLN A 542 -48.21 -27.73 18.56
C GLN A 542 -47.15 -28.45 17.67
N ALA A 543 -46.62 -29.54 18.22
CA ALA A 543 -45.99 -30.71 17.56
C ALA A 543 -46.50 -31.96 18.36
N PRO A 544 -46.38 -33.24 17.93
CA PRO A 544 -45.40 -33.82 16.97
C PRO A 544 -45.96 -34.97 16.06
N GLN A 545 -45.03 -35.75 15.47
CA GLN A 545 -45.09 -37.19 15.09
C GLN A 545 -45.34 -37.66 13.63
N ASP A 546 -44.28 -38.32 13.12
CA ASP A 546 -44.19 -39.68 12.55
C ASP A 546 -44.89 -40.09 11.22
N GLY A 547 -44.19 -40.87 10.38
CA GLY A 547 -44.83 -41.73 9.36
C GLY A 547 -44.01 -42.09 8.11
N GLU A 548 -43.42 -43.29 8.11
CA GLU A 548 -42.57 -43.92 7.07
C GLU A 548 -43.20 -44.22 5.69
N GLY A 549 -42.34 -44.49 4.69
CA GLY A 549 -42.62 -45.29 3.49
C GLY A 549 -42.89 -44.51 2.19
N GLY A 550 -42.46 -44.94 0.98
CA GLY A 550 -41.65 -46.11 0.61
C GLY A 550 -41.83 -46.50 -0.87
N GLN A 551 -40.78 -47.13 -1.44
CA GLN A 551 -40.73 -47.95 -2.67
C GLN A 551 -40.65 -47.32 -4.09
N ILE A 552 -39.80 -48.02 -4.87
CA ILE A 552 -39.44 -47.88 -6.29
C ILE A 552 -40.32 -48.83 -7.14
N PRO A 553 -40.62 -48.49 -8.41
CA PRO A 553 -40.15 -49.31 -9.55
C PRO A 553 -39.50 -48.41 -10.62
N GLY A 554 -38.45 -48.79 -11.35
CA GLY A 554 -38.01 -50.13 -11.75
C GLY A 554 -38.18 -50.27 -13.27
N GLY A 555 -37.12 -50.03 -14.06
CA GLY A 555 -37.17 -50.05 -15.52
C GLY A 555 -35.76 -50.02 -16.16
N GLN A 556 -35.32 -51.17 -16.66
CA GLN A 556 -33.96 -51.43 -17.15
C GLN A 556 -33.84 -51.24 -18.68
N PRO A 557 -32.70 -50.78 -19.24
CA PRO A 557 -32.51 -50.62 -20.69
C PRO A 557 -32.13 -51.95 -21.39
N PRO A 558 -32.35 -52.06 -22.72
CA PRO A 558 -31.78 -53.13 -23.54
C PRO A 558 -30.38 -52.78 -24.10
N GLY A 559 -29.49 -53.78 -24.25
CA GLY A 559 -28.15 -53.66 -24.85
C GLY A 559 -28.15 -53.67 -26.40
N GLY A 560 -27.05 -53.90 -27.11
CA GLY A 560 -25.65 -54.24 -26.77
C GLY A 560 -24.86 -54.65 -28.04
N ALA A 561 -23.56 -54.99 -27.91
CA ALA A 561 -22.57 -55.33 -28.99
C ALA A 561 -22.16 -54.15 -29.93
N ASP A 562 -20.94 -53.97 -30.44
CA ASP A 562 -19.56 -54.51 -30.22
C ASP A 562 -18.57 -53.50 -30.89
N GLY A 563 -17.23 -53.49 -30.70
CA GLY A 563 -16.31 -54.30 -29.89
C GLY A 563 -14.82 -54.13 -30.31
N GLN A 564 -13.88 -54.72 -29.56
CA GLN A 564 -12.42 -54.91 -29.83
C GLN A 564 -11.44 -53.70 -29.80
N VAL A 565 -10.42 -53.83 -28.94
CA VAL A 565 -9.14 -53.08 -28.90
C VAL A 565 -7.97 -54.09 -28.80
N PRO A 566 -6.87 -53.94 -29.55
CA PRO A 566 -5.64 -54.75 -29.43
C PRO A 566 -4.46 -53.99 -28.74
N PRO A 567 -3.35 -54.64 -28.36
CA PRO A 567 -2.83 -54.50 -26.99
C PRO A 567 -1.40 -53.93 -26.82
N ALA A 568 -1.00 -53.72 -25.57
CA ALA A 568 0.38 -53.39 -25.14
C ALA A 568 1.27 -54.64 -24.91
N PRO A 569 2.62 -54.53 -24.99
CA PRO A 569 3.56 -55.63 -24.76
C PRO A 569 4.08 -55.72 -23.29
N PRO A 570 4.75 -56.83 -22.88
CA PRO A 570 4.88 -57.20 -21.45
C PRO A 570 6.29 -57.14 -20.82
N ASP A 571 6.27 -57.05 -19.47
CA ASP A 571 7.14 -57.61 -18.43
C ASP A 571 8.69 -57.52 -18.44
N ALA A 572 9.25 -57.02 -17.32
CA ALA A 572 10.32 -57.71 -16.57
C ALA A 572 10.43 -57.28 -15.09
N ALA A 573 10.28 -58.26 -14.17
CA ALA A 573 10.77 -58.40 -12.79
C ALA A 573 11.43 -57.19 -12.07
N ALA A 574 10.92 -56.69 -10.94
CA ALA A 574 10.77 -57.30 -9.60
C ALA A 574 12.03 -57.28 -8.69
N ASN A 575 11.93 -56.58 -7.54
CA ASN A 575 12.45 -57.08 -6.26
C ASN A 575 11.64 -56.50 -5.09
N ALA A 576 11.64 -57.17 -3.92
CA ALA A 576 10.61 -56.99 -2.89
C ALA A 576 11.13 -56.82 -1.45
N LYS A 577 10.18 -56.54 -0.53
CA LYS A 577 10.23 -56.44 0.95
C LYS A 577 10.54 -55.04 1.51
N GLY A 578 9.75 -54.48 2.45
CA GLY A 578 8.43 -54.87 2.96
C GLY A 578 8.19 -54.48 4.44
N ASN A 579 6.92 -54.28 4.83
CA ASN A 579 6.34 -54.19 6.20
C ASN A 579 6.96 -53.15 7.18
N ALA A 580 6.22 -52.41 8.00
CA ALA A 580 4.96 -52.74 8.68
C ALA A 580 4.24 -51.47 9.21
N ASP A 581 3.01 -51.65 9.69
CA ASP A 581 2.18 -50.62 10.33
C ASP A 581 2.74 -50.10 11.67
N SER A 582 2.42 -48.84 11.98
CA SER A 582 2.09 -48.45 13.36
C SER A 582 1.17 -47.22 13.38
N GLN A 583 -0.08 -47.41 13.79
CA GLN A 583 -0.94 -46.32 14.25
C GLN A 583 -0.37 -45.74 15.56
N ALA A 584 -0.28 -44.41 15.67
CA ALA A 584 -0.19 -43.73 16.97
C ALA A 584 -0.70 -42.29 16.88
N GLN A 585 -1.90 -42.09 17.43
CA GLN A 585 -2.42 -40.89 18.09
C GLN A 585 -2.09 -39.49 17.55
N GLN A 586 -3.16 -38.87 17.05
CA GLN A 586 -3.33 -37.42 16.94
C GLN A 586 -2.98 -36.73 18.27
N GLY A 587 -2.05 -35.78 18.23
CA GLY A 587 -1.98 -34.65 19.14
C GLY A 587 -2.35 -33.42 18.34
N ALA A 588 -3.43 -32.73 18.73
CA ALA A 588 -3.90 -31.53 18.05
C ALA A 588 -3.52 -30.31 18.88
N ASP A 589 -2.52 -29.57 18.40
CA ASP A 589 -2.25 -28.19 18.80
C ASP A 589 -2.51 -27.33 17.56
N GLY A 590 -3.64 -26.64 17.55
CA GLY A 590 -4.04 -25.73 16.47
C GLY A 590 -4.03 -24.31 16.99
N ASP A 591 -3.12 -23.48 16.48
CA ASP A 591 -3.03 -22.07 16.85
C ASP A 591 -4.09 -21.25 16.09
N GLN A 592 -5.00 -20.64 16.85
CA GLN A 592 -6.09 -19.79 16.36
C GLN A 592 -5.74 -18.31 16.51
N TRP A 593 -5.60 -17.61 15.39
CA TRP A 593 -5.65 -16.14 15.30
C TRP A 593 -6.34 -15.75 13.98
N GLY A 594 -7.36 -14.90 13.93
CA GLY A 594 -8.20 -14.39 15.02
C GLY A 594 -9.57 -13.94 14.46
N ARG A 595 -10.66 -14.16 15.21
CA ARG A 595 -12.00 -13.64 14.88
C ARG A 595 -12.35 -12.49 15.82
N GLY A 596 -12.76 -11.36 15.26
CA GLY A 596 -13.24 -10.21 16.04
C GLY A 596 -14.68 -10.39 16.54
N GLY A 597 -14.98 -9.80 17.70
CA GLY A 597 -16.33 -9.55 18.20
C GLY A 597 -16.92 -10.60 19.15
N GLU A 598 -16.90 -10.31 20.47
CA GLU A 598 -18.08 -9.86 21.25
C GLU A 598 -18.01 -10.17 22.77
N PHE A 599 -18.52 -9.22 23.55
CA PHE A 599 -18.90 -9.24 24.98
C PHE A 599 -17.95 -9.82 26.05
N GLY A 600 -17.45 -8.91 26.91
CA GLY A 600 -16.70 -9.26 28.12
C GLY A 600 -17.56 -9.53 29.36
N GLY A 601 -16.94 -10.13 30.39
CA GLY A 601 -17.54 -10.28 31.71
C GLY A 601 -16.76 -11.20 32.66
N GLY A 602 -16.15 -10.64 33.71
CA GLY A 602 -15.72 -11.38 34.90
C GLY A 602 -14.21 -11.65 35.02
N GLY A 603 -13.59 -11.05 36.03
CA GLY A 603 -12.22 -11.38 36.48
C GLY A 603 -12.18 -12.49 37.56
N PRO A 604 -11.22 -12.45 38.50
CA PRO A 604 -9.95 -13.12 38.24
C PRO A 604 -9.51 -14.09 39.35
N THR A 605 -8.78 -15.15 38.95
CA THR A 605 -7.91 -15.98 39.81
C THR A 605 -6.70 -16.43 38.97
N GLY A 606 -5.48 -16.59 39.49
CA GLY A 606 -4.96 -16.29 40.81
C GLY A 606 -3.96 -17.36 41.29
N LEU A 607 -2.65 -17.04 41.25
CA LEU A 607 -1.52 -17.85 41.77
C LEU A 607 -1.22 -19.13 40.94
N ASN A 608 -0.03 -19.73 40.95
CA ASN A 608 1.13 -19.54 41.83
C ASN A 608 2.48 -19.80 41.12
N VAL A 609 3.56 -19.23 41.67
CA VAL A 609 4.95 -19.43 41.22
C VAL A 609 5.59 -20.62 41.96
N GLY A 610 6.39 -21.44 41.28
CA GLY A 610 7.11 -22.58 41.90
C GLY A 610 8.38 -22.95 41.11
N PRO A 611 9.60 -22.97 41.71
CA PRO A 611 10.84 -22.97 40.95
C PRO A 611 11.62 -24.31 40.94
N GLY A 612 12.46 -24.48 39.91
CA GLY A 612 13.73 -25.21 40.00
C GLY A 612 13.85 -26.51 39.19
N GLY A 613 14.92 -26.62 38.39
CA GLY A 613 15.22 -27.83 37.63
C GLY A 613 16.42 -27.71 36.67
N PHE A 614 17.63 -27.47 37.20
CA PHE A 614 18.85 -27.53 36.38
C PHE A 614 19.10 -28.96 35.87
N GLY A 615 19.12 -29.17 34.56
CA GLY A 615 19.52 -30.42 33.91
C GLY A 615 20.54 -30.13 32.80
N GLN A 616 21.73 -30.71 32.92
CA GLN A 616 22.87 -30.41 32.05
C GLN A 616 23.11 -31.51 31.01
N GLY A 617 23.27 -31.11 29.74
CA GLY A 617 24.15 -31.77 28.79
C GLY A 617 23.51 -32.78 27.82
N ASN A 618 23.47 -32.38 26.54
CA ASN A 618 23.82 -33.31 25.47
C ASN A 618 24.49 -32.52 24.34
N GLU A 619 25.81 -32.67 24.19
CA GLU A 619 26.62 -31.89 23.24
C GLU A 619 26.42 -32.41 21.81
N ARG A 620 26.03 -31.51 20.88
CA ARG A 620 26.20 -31.73 19.43
C ARG A 620 27.39 -30.91 18.96
N GLN A 621 28.29 -31.53 18.20
CA GLN A 621 29.50 -30.87 17.72
C GLN A 621 29.18 -29.80 16.68
N VAL A 622 29.63 -28.58 16.93
CA VAL A 622 29.60 -27.47 15.96
C VAL A 622 30.81 -27.57 15.06
N GLN A 623 30.57 -27.63 13.75
CA GLN A 623 31.62 -27.60 12.72
C GLN A 623 32.08 -26.14 12.54
N THR A 624 33.23 -25.78 13.11
CA THR A 624 33.71 -24.40 13.11
C THR A 624 34.33 -23.99 11.77
N ASN A 625 33.87 -22.86 11.23
CA ASN A 625 34.35 -22.31 9.97
C ASN A 625 35.67 -21.54 10.20
N PRO A 626 36.80 -21.88 9.55
CA PRO A 626 38.11 -21.30 9.87
C PRO A 626 38.19 -19.78 9.66
N HIS A 627 37.29 -19.18 8.89
CA HIS A 627 37.23 -17.73 8.68
C HIS A 627 36.82 -16.97 9.96
N GLU A 628 35.88 -17.48 10.76
CA GLU A 628 35.43 -16.83 12.00
C GLU A 628 36.54 -16.82 13.06
N ALA A 629 37.28 -17.92 13.18
CA ALA A 629 38.42 -18.02 14.09
C ALA A 629 39.54 -17.03 13.75
N VAL A 630 39.76 -16.75 12.45
CA VAL A 630 40.73 -15.74 11.99
C VAL A 630 40.23 -14.33 12.32
N THR A 631 38.97 -14.01 12.03
CA THR A 631 38.37 -12.70 12.33
C THR A 631 38.38 -12.42 13.83
N ALA A 632 37.97 -13.38 14.67
CA ALA A 632 38.04 -13.25 16.12
C ALA A 632 39.48 -13.06 16.63
N GLY A 633 40.45 -13.77 16.05
CA GLY A 633 41.88 -13.61 16.36
C GLY A 633 42.43 -12.23 16.03
N ILE A 634 42.04 -11.65 14.89
CA ILE A 634 42.42 -10.28 14.48
C ILE A 634 41.81 -9.25 15.44
N SER A 635 40.51 -9.35 15.74
CA SER A 635 39.81 -8.46 16.66
C SER A 635 40.43 -8.46 18.06
N LEU A 636 40.77 -9.64 18.59
CA LEU A 636 41.45 -9.76 19.89
C LEU A 636 42.83 -9.07 19.89
N LEU A 637 43.57 -9.17 18.78
CA LEU A 637 44.90 -8.59 18.63
C LEU A 637 44.85 -7.06 18.54
N ILE A 638 43.84 -6.48 17.87
CA ILE A 638 43.57 -5.04 17.86
C ILE A 638 43.24 -4.54 19.28
N LEU A 639 42.39 -5.27 20.01
CA LEU A 639 42.00 -4.93 21.39
C LEU A 639 43.21 -4.96 22.35
N LEU A 640 44.09 -5.96 22.22
CA LEU A 640 45.34 -6.02 22.98
C LEU A 640 46.29 -4.86 22.64
N LEU A 641 46.41 -4.46 21.37
CA LEU A 641 47.21 -3.31 20.96
C LEU A 641 46.65 -1.99 21.53
N ALA A 642 45.32 -1.83 21.55
CA ALA A 642 44.66 -0.68 22.18
C ALA A 642 44.94 -0.62 23.70
N CYS A 643 44.85 -1.76 24.40
CA CYS A 643 45.22 -1.84 25.82
C CYS A 643 46.70 -1.48 26.06
N VAL A 644 47.63 -1.97 25.24
CA VAL A 644 49.07 -1.62 25.33
C VAL A 644 49.28 -0.12 25.09
N PHE A 645 48.58 0.48 24.13
CA PHE A 645 48.64 1.91 23.84
C PHE A 645 48.18 2.75 25.06
N ILE A 646 47.04 2.39 25.66
CA ILE A 646 46.52 3.05 26.87
C ILE A 646 47.51 2.94 28.04
N ILE A 647 48.11 1.76 28.26
CA ILE A 647 49.11 1.55 29.32
C ILE A 647 50.36 2.42 29.08
N PHE A 648 50.84 2.53 27.84
CA PHE A 648 52.00 3.35 27.51
C PHE A 648 51.73 4.86 27.65
N PHE A 649 50.53 5.33 27.35
CA PHE A 649 50.18 6.76 27.45
C PHE A 649 49.77 7.21 28.85
N LYS A 650 49.09 6.37 29.66
CA LYS A 650 48.83 6.70 31.09
C LYS A 650 50.13 6.91 31.87
N ARG A 651 51.22 6.24 31.49
CA ARG A 651 52.55 6.37 32.13
C ARG A 651 53.32 7.67 31.79
N ARG A 652 52.73 8.60 31.01
CA ARG A 652 53.30 9.93 30.70
C ARG A 652 52.51 11.11 31.28
N ARG A 653 51.48 10.85 32.10
CA ARG A 653 50.79 11.87 32.92
C ARG A 653 50.65 11.42 34.37
N LEU A 654 51.80 11.27 35.04
CA LEU A 654 52.02 11.37 36.49
C LEU A 654 53.45 11.90 36.71
#